data_AF-A0A927FE38-F1
#
_entry.id   AF-A0A927FE38-F1
#
_cell.length_a   1.000
_cell.length_b   1.000
_cell.length_c   1.000
_cell.angle_alpha   90.00
_cell.angle_beta   90.00
_cell.angle_gamma   90.00
#
_symmetry.space_group_name_H-M   'P 1'
#
loop_
_entity.id
_entity.type
_entity.pdbx_description
1 polymer ?
#
loop_
_entity_poly.entity_id
_entity_poly.type
_entity_poly.pdbx_seq_one_letter_code
_entity_poly.pdbx_strand_id
1 'polypeptide(L)'
;MALTLSTQTDLYRFFAIAFNAAPGVTYMNQLYAASESGMSVKDIVNAFTTKTEFTSTYPAFLTNAQFASNLIDNVVGASATDAAKTAAKTQVEAALTAGLSRGDVVYNIFNNLASLTGDATWGGTATLLANKVAYAKYYTETMLGGAEATPSLAALKAVLANVTAASSAAAADIAAVLNPAPAPANQTFTLTIGVDQVTGGAGNDTFSSNYDVINTAHTLSGLDALDGGAGNDTLNITDSAGGTVDVSLPTSVKSIETVNVQTTNTLSGNAADVSTWAGLTAANFSVKGAVQTLTVADTTALTASNAGGGLTVSHGLSQTVTTKGGALTASGSAGAVVATSNAQAGNNATVNGGTTVAFTGNDVTTGTVTIGTTTAPSGAVTVTSTGNYTDGANVTLGAITVKGGTTISVTQASGITAAESKAAVDDASNFTLTQSAVTITGTSATTAVTVTQDAAVTEVDDDTTGIGVIGVANGDVGVTDVNASSATKAGTITAVTLNSFGNATLNSGALATINLTGTGTSLTATQGALTTATTTTQALNVNGLTTTGTVTLDTDITTLNVNSSTAASTINSLVAAGATAVNVSGNANLTLTGQTLTAATQITNTSTGNLTLGSALGTATAYTGGTGNDVITLAASHAAAVTTGTGDDTVTIGGAFAAGGSVDAGAAGTDTLVLADTVAVTVSSSTTFAGLISNFERLSLTGTADADQTVDLANLDNLNYIKVAGVDTGNTLSLTNVASGVTLVANSGTAGTLLASLAVGSSSDVANVSVSASTAKTVTGLTLTGFETVNFATDDSATTATGIAHIVTTLTDANAKAITVAGDAGLTIGTFAGTALTSFDASGVTKGAVTFATANLAAAATLSGGAGNDSINASSAATAAVTLNGNDGNDTLTGGSKGDIINGGTGDDIAYGLGGADNLTGGTGADVFGYIVASPTNSNGVNQDTITDFVAGTDKIGLDGTSITYLGEANGYGAVLTSLTGSTPEAVLDTSTSTLYINLNSDNVLDTNDITIKLDGITDLAQSDFVGLALAAGSTITGSSGADVIMGLGGADTLNGNAGADTISAGAGADTITAGTGIDTITTGAGADIVIMNQVLTANRDIITDFTGGAGGDELRFDISDLGLAGGTEYVGAIGSVAVDSSEEILVLTGAGYATDEAAETAIAGRITTDGLDIVAVYFNTTDNTAHVIYDADAGVDGSGTAVLIGQLTNITTQAGLDAFTTANIGSQA
;
A
#
# COMPACT_ATOMS: atom_id res chain seq x y z
N MET A 1 -100.19 46.51 8.51
CA MET A 1 -100.87 46.24 9.81
C MET A 1 -100.27 44.95 10.28
N ALA A 2 -99.48 44.93 11.37
CA ALA A 2 -98.71 43.74 11.73
C ALA A 2 -99.63 42.51 11.82
N LEU A 3 -99.40 41.50 10.97
CA LEU A 3 -100.15 40.25 10.99
C LEU A 3 -100.10 39.66 12.41
N THR A 4 -101.21 39.09 12.88
CA THR A 4 -101.19 38.37 14.14
C THR A 4 -100.32 37.11 13.99
N LEU A 5 -99.69 36.69 15.08
CA LEU A 5 -98.83 35.50 15.09
C LEU A 5 -99.59 34.24 14.62
N SER A 6 -100.91 34.16 14.89
CA SER A 6 -101.74 33.04 14.41
C SER A 6 -101.91 33.05 12.90
N THR A 7 -102.22 34.21 12.29
CA THR A 7 -102.34 34.34 10.84
C THR A 7 -101.01 34.02 10.16
N GLN A 8 -99.90 34.43 10.76
CA GLN A 8 -98.56 34.09 10.27
C GLN A 8 -98.35 32.57 10.23
N THR A 9 -98.64 31.87 11.33
CA THR A 9 -98.49 30.41 11.43
C THR A 9 -99.40 29.67 10.44
N ASP A 10 -100.63 30.14 10.22
CA ASP A 10 -101.56 29.51 9.29
C ASP A 10 -101.11 29.63 7.83
N LEU A 11 -100.42 30.72 7.46
CA LEU A 11 -99.82 30.85 6.12
C LEU A 11 -98.64 29.88 5.91
N TYR A 12 -97.82 29.65 6.94
CA TYR A 12 -96.78 28.60 6.89
C TYR A 12 -97.38 27.19 6.80
N ARG A 13 -98.45 26.92 7.56
CA ARG A 13 -99.19 25.64 7.49
C ARG A 13 -99.76 25.41 6.10
N PHE A 14 -100.40 26.42 5.52
CA PHE A 14 -100.89 26.37 4.16
C PHE A 14 -99.79 25.95 3.20
N PHE A 15 -98.65 26.66 3.22
CA PHE A 15 -97.60 26.39 2.24
C PHE A 15 -96.95 25.01 2.43
N ALA A 16 -96.76 24.59 3.68
CA ALA A 16 -96.27 23.26 4.01
C ALA A 16 -97.23 22.14 3.55
N ILE A 17 -98.55 22.35 3.61
CA ILE A 17 -99.54 21.35 3.18
C ILE A 17 -99.79 21.36 1.67
N ALA A 18 -99.87 22.55 1.08
CA ALA A 18 -100.12 22.71 -0.35
C ALA A 18 -98.90 22.34 -1.20
N PHE A 19 -97.68 22.50 -0.69
CA PHE A 19 -96.47 22.32 -1.50
C PHE A 19 -95.44 21.38 -0.89
N ASN A 20 -95.59 20.97 0.38
CA ASN A 20 -94.56 20.24 1.13
C ASN A 20 -93.18 20.91 1.03
N ALA A 21 -93.18 22.24 1.13
CA ALA A 21 -92.02 23.09 0.97
C ALA A 21 -92.01 24.19 2.03
N ALA A 22 -90.83 24.74 2.30
CA ALA A 22 -90.74 26.04 2.94
C ALA A 22 -91.20 27.13 1.94
N PRO A 23 -91.89 28.19 2.38
CA PRO A 23 -92.30 29.27 1.49
C PRO A 23 -91.12 30.14 1.03
N GLY A 24 -90.09 30.30 1.85
CA GLY A 24 -89.02 31.26 1.55
C GLY A 24 -89.54 32.71 1.51
N VAL A 25 -88.63 33.67 1.33
CA VAL A 25 -88.92 35.10 1.50
C VAL A 25 -89.96 35.60 0.48
N THR A 26 -89.81 35.28 -0.81
CA THR A 26 -90.69 35.73 -1.89
C THR A 26 -92.13 35.24 -1.75
N TYR A 27 -92.36 33.92 -1.62
CA TYR A 27 -93.73 33.41 -1.50
C TYR A 27 -94.37 33.84 -0.19
N MET A 28 -93.59 33.91 0.90
CA MET A 28 -94.13 34.40 2.18
C MET A 28 -94.49 35.90 2.11
N ASN A 29 -93.68 36.74 1.43
CA ASN A 29 -94.02 38.13 1.19
C ASN A 29 -95.29 38.30 0.33
N GLN A 30 -95.48 37.46 -0.68
CA GLN A 30 -96.71 37.45 -1.49
C GLN A 30 -97.94 37.06 -0.64
N LEU A 31 -97.80 36.07 0.25
CA LEU A 31 -98.85 35.65 1.18
C LEU A 31 -99.19 36.76 2.20
N TYR A 32 -98.18 37.43 2.74
CA TYR A 32 -98.37 38.57 3.65
C TYR A 32 -99.00 39.76 2.95
N ALA A 33 -98.56 40.12 1.75
CA ALA A 33 -99.15 41.20 0.97
C ALA A 33 -100.64 40.94 0.69
N ALA A 34 -101.01 39.69 0.37
CA ALA A 34 -102.41 39.30 0.21
C ALA A 34 -103.20 39.43 1.52
N SER A 35 -102.63 39.03 2.66
CA SER A 35 -103.28 39.20 3.97
C SER A 35 -103.42 40.66 4.40
N GLU A 36 -102.43 41.50 4.13
CA GLU A 36 -102.49 42.93 4.44
C GLU A 36 -103.49 43.68 3.56
N SER A 37 -103.82 43.17 2.38
CA SER A 37 -104.90 43.69 1.53
C SER A 37 -106.31 43.41 2.06
N GLY A 38 -106.43 42.72 3.21
CA GLY A 38 -107.69 42.43 3.89
C GLY A 38 -108.33 41.08 3.54
N MET A 39 -107.65 40.25 2.73
CA MET A 39 -108.12 38.89 2.44
C MET A 39 -107.98 37.98 3.67
N SER A 40 -108.99 37.13 3.94
CA SER A 40 -108.87 36.12 4.99
C SER A 40 -107.90 35.01 4.56
N VAL A 41 -107.30 34.25 5.50
CA VAL A 41 -106.40 33.13 5.16
C VAL A 41 -107.08 32.14 4.21
N LYS A 42 -108.38 31.87 4.40
CA LYS A 42 -109.16 31.02 3.50
C LYS A 42 -109.24 31.58 2.07
N ASP A 43 -109.45 32.89 1.92
CA ASP A 43 -109.50 33.55 0.60
C ASP A 43 -108.12 33.56 -0.06
N ILE A 44 -107.05 33.72 0.72
CA ILE A 44 -105.66 33.66 0.24
C ILE A 44 -105.34 32.26 -0.28
N VAL A 45 -105.69 31.22 0.47
CA VAL A 45 -105.50 29.82 0.05
C VAL A 45 -106.22 29.56 -1.27
N ASN A 46 -107.49 29.97 -1.37
CA ASN A 46 -108.27 29.85 -2.61
C ASN A 46 -107.62 30.58 -3.79
N ALA A 47 -107.18 31.81 -3.61
CA ALA A 47 -106.49 32.58 -4.65
C ALA A 47 -105.14 31.95 -5.06
N PHE A 48 -104.42 31.34 -4.12
CA PHE A 48 -103.15 30.67 -4.42
C PHE A 48 -103.35 29.35 -5.18
N THR A 49 -104.48 28.66 -5.01
CA THR A 49 -104.76 27.43 -5.78
C THR A 49 -104.92 27.66 -7.29
N THR A 50 -105.09 28.91 -7.73
CA THR A 50 -105.14 29.27 -9.16
C THR A 50 -103.79 29.70 -9.73
N LYS A 51 -102.71 29.71 -8.93
CA LYS A 51 -101.37 30.10 -9.36
C LYS A 51 -100.65 28.93 -10.02
N THR A 52 -99.74 29.24 -10.94
CA THR A 52 -99.02 28.25 -11.76
C THR A 52 -98.30 27.21 -10.90
N GLU A 53 -97.73 27.62 -9.78
CA GLU A 53 -96.99 26.78 -8.83
C GLU A 53 -97.88 25.73 -8.16
N PHE A 54 -99.14 26.06 -7.86
CA PHE A 54 -100.11 25.10 -7.34
C PHE A 54 -100.60 24.18 -8.45
N THR A 55 -100.91 24.73 -9.62
CA THR A 55 -101.37 23.93 -10.76
C THR A 55 -100.27 23.06 -11.37
N SER A 56 -98.99 23.33 -11.13
CA SER A 56 -97.89 22.44 -11.53
C SER A 56 -97.72 21.26 -10.59
N THR A 57 -97.99 21.44 -9.30
CA THR A 57 -97.99 20.36 -8.29
C THR A 57 -99.29 19.56 -8.33
N TYR A 58 -100.42 20.23 -8.56
CA TYR A 58 -101.76 19.67 -8.65
C TYR A 58 -102.49 20.17 -9.90
N PRO A 59 -102.26 19.56 -11.07
CA PRO A 59 -102.86 20.01 -12.31
C PRO A 59 -104.39 20.10 -12.27
N ALA A 60 -104.92 21.12 -12.96
CA ALA A 60 -106.35 21.37 -13.04
C ALA A 60 -107.13 20.20 -13.68
N PHE A 61 -106.46 19.35 -14.47
CA PHE A 61 -107.05 18.17 -15.11
C PHE A 61 -107.21 16.95 -14.18
N LEU A 62 -106.63 16.97 -12.97
CA LEU A 62 -106.81 15.86 -12.01
C LEU A 62 -108.30 15.72 -11.63
N THR A 63 -108.81 14.49 -11.56
CA THR A 63 -110.14 14.24 -10.99
C THR A 63 -110.15 14.54 -9.49
N ASN A 64 -111.33 14.69 -8.89
CA ASN A 64 -111.45 14.90 -7.44
C ASN A 64 -110.76 13.78 -6.64
N ALA A 65 -110.87 12.53 -7.07
CA ALA A 65 -110.18 11.37 -6.49
C ALA A 65 -108.65 11.49 -6.59
N GLN A 66 -108.12 11.85 -7.77
CA GLN A 66 -106.69 11.96 -8.01
C GLN A 66 -106.07 13.13 -7.23
N PHE A 67 -106.76 14.27 -7.18
CA PHE A 67 -106.34 15.40 -6.36
C PHE A 67 -106.35 15.05 -4.86
N ALA A 68 -107.40 14.38 -4.38
CA ALA A 68 -107.48 13.91 -2.99
C ALA A 68 -106.33 12.94 -2.65
N SER A 69 -106.03 11.98 -3.53
CA SER A 69 -104.91 11.07 -3.30
C SER A 69 -103.57 11.80 -3.25
N ASN A 70 -103.26 12.62 -4.25
CA ASN A 70 -101.98 13.32 -4.30
C ASN A 70 -101.82 14.32 -3.15
N LEU A 71 -102.90 14.98 -2.72
CA LEU A 71 -102.87 15.89 -1.58
C LEU A 71 -102.63 15.14 -0.28
N ILE A 72 -103.37 14.07 0.00
CA ILE A 72 -103.20 13.29 1.24
C ILE A 72 -101.83 12.61 1.30
N ASP A 73 -101.32 12.07 0.19
CA ASP A 73 -100.00 11.46 0.16
C ASP A 73 -98.90 12.50 0.41
N ASN A 74 -99.06 13.74 -0.08
CA ASN A 74 -98.11 14.83 0.16
C ASN A 74 -98.16 15.36 1.61
N VAL A 75 -99.35 15.42 2.20
CA VAL A 75 -99.57 15.95 3.56
C VAL A 75 -99.17 14.94 4.64
N VAL A 76 -99.59 13.69 4.45
CA VAL A 76 -99.51 12.65 5.48
C VAL A 76 -98.29 11.74 5.25
N GLY A 77 -97.92 11.43 4.02
CA GLY A 77 -96.79 10.57 3.71
C GLY A 77 -96.80 9.26 4.52
N ALA A 78 -95.69 8.92 5.18
CA ALA A 78 -95.59 7.73 6.04
C ALA A 78 -96.15 7.92 7.47
N SER A 79 -96.69 9.10 7.83
CA SER A 79 -97.05 9.42 9.23
C SER A 79 -98.39 8.90 9.71
N ALA A 80 -99.20 8.28 8.83
CA ALA A 80 -100.43 7.58 9.19
C ALA A 80 -100.48 6.18 8.54
N THR A 81 -101.35 5.32 9.05
CA THR A 81 -101.60 3.98 8.49
C THR A 81 -102.32 4.07 7.13
N ASP A 82 -102.14 3.07 6.27
CA ASP A 82 -102.77 3.07 4.93
C ASP A 82 -104.30 3.04 4.99
N ALA A 83 -104.88 2.46 6.05
CA ALA A 83 -106.31 2.52 6.33
C ALA A 83 -106.79 3.96 6.62
N ALA A 84 -106.05 4.71 7.45
CA ALA A 84 -106.36 6.11 7.76
C ALA A 84 -106.23 7.02 6.53
N LYS A 85 -105.19 6.80 5.70
CA LYS A 85 -105.02 7.52 4.43
C LYS A 85 -106.19 7.27 3.48
N THR A 86 -106.61 6.02 3.34
CA THR A 86 -107.73 5.66 2.46
C THR A 86 -109.02 6.37 2.89
N ALA A 87 -109.32 6.35 4.20
CA ALA A 87 -110.48 7.07 4.74
C ALA A 87 -110.40 8.59 4.52
N ALA A 88 -109.23 9.20 4.72
CA ALA A 88 -109.03 10.63 4.48
C ALA A 88 -109.16 11.01 3.00
N LYS A 89 -108.64 10.18 2.07
CA LYS A 89 -108.80 10.38 0.62
C LYS A 89 -110.27 10.39 0.24
N THR A 90 -111.06 9.43 0.72
CA THR A 90 -112.50 9.37 0.48
C THR A 90 -113.25 10.58 1.06
N GLN A 91 -112.89 11.02 2.27
CA GLN A 91 -113.51 12.22 2.89
C GLN A 91 -113.20 13.50 2.11
N VAL A 92 -111.96 13.66 1.64
CA VAL A 92 -111.55 14.81 0.83
C VAL A 92 -112.26 14.80 -0.53
N GLU A 93 -112.35 13.64 -1.18
CA GLU A 93 -113.07 13.48 -2.45
C GLU A 93 -114.57 13.81 -2.30
N ALA A 94 -115.19 13.34 -1.21
CA ALA A 94 -116.59 13.65 -0.90
C ALA A 94 -116.81 15.15 -0.68
N ALA A 95 -115.88 15.83 0.02
CA ALA A 95 -115.94 17.27 0.24
C ALA A 95 -115.87 18.08 -1.08
N LEU A 96 -114.97 17.69 -2.00
CA LEU A 96 -114.85 18.31 -3.33
C LEU A 96 -116.09 18.07 -4.18
N THR A 97 -116.68 16.87 -4.11
CA THR A 97 -117.90 16.52 -4.84
C THR A 97 -119.13 17.26 -4.30
N ALA A 98 -119.14 17.57 -3.00
CA ALA A 98 -120.14 18.42 -2.35
C ALA A 98 -120.00 19.92 -2.69
N GLY A 99 -119.04 20.29 -3.54
CA GLY A 99 -118.88 21.65 -4.08
C GLY A 99 -117.90 22.54 -3.32
N LEU A 100 -117.13 22.01 -2.36
CA LEU A 100 -116.01 22.76 -1.79
C LEU A 100 -114.91 22.94 -2.83
N SER A 101 -114.27 24.11 -2.84
CA SER A 101 -113.12 24.33 -3.72
C SER A 101 -111.90 23.52 -3.24
N ARG A 102 -110.90 23.33 -4.11
CA ARG A 102 -109.61 22.72 -3.73
C ARG A 102 -108.91 23.50 -2.60
N GLY A 103 -109.01 24.83 -2.61
CA GLY A 103 -108.44 25.66 -1.56
C GLY A 103 -109.21 25.58 -0.24
N ASP A 104 -110.53 25.45 -0.28
CA ASP A 104 -111.36 25.22 0.92
C ASP A 104 -110.98 23.91 1.61
N VAL A 105 -110.71 22.87 0.82
CA VAL A 105 -110.25 21.57 1.31
C VAL A 105 -108.87 21.68 1.95
N VAL A 106 -107.90 22.33 1.29
CA VAL A 106 -106.56 22.54 1.85
C VAL A 106 -106.63 23.34 3.16
N TYR A 107 -107.46 24.39 3.20
CA TYR A 107 -107.69 25.21 4.39
C TYR A 107 -108.29 24.41 5.55
N ASN A 108 -109.28 23.57 5.27
CA ASN A 108 -109.89 22.72 6.29
C ASN A 108 -108.92 21.66 6.80
N ILE A 109 -108.12 21.05 5.93
CA ILE A 109 -107.15 20.01 6.31
C ILE A 109 -106.13 20.55 7.31
N PHE A 110 -105.49 21.69 7.04
CA PHE A 110 -104.45 22.18 7.96
C PHE A 110 -105.03 22.64 9.30
N ASN A 111 -106.23 23.24 9.32
CA ASN A 111 -106.87 23.67 10.55
C ASN A 111 -107.33 22.50 11.41
N ASN A 112 -107.95 21.50 10.78
CA ASN A 112 -108.37 20.28 11.49
C ASN A 112 -107.14 19.55 12.02
N LEU A 113 -106.13 19.33 11.18
CA LEU A 113 -104.93 18.58 11.55
C LEU A 113 -104.13 19.29 12.65
N ALA A 114 -104.02 20.62 12.62
CA ALA A 114 -103.34 21.38 13.67
C ALA A 114 -103.99 21.26 15.06
N SER A 115 -105.29 20.89 15.13
CA SER A 115 -106.01 20.71 16.40
C SER A 115 -105.91 19.29 16.98
N LEU A 116 -105.28 18.35 16.27
CA LEU A 116 -105.25 16.92 16.59
C LEU A 116 -103.93 16.43 17.19
N THR A 117 -103.09 17.31 17.74
CA THR A 117 -101.84 16.95 18.45
C THR A 117 -102.16 16.19 19.74
N GLY A 118 -102.33 14.87 19.64
CA GLY A 118 -102.77 13.99 20.73
C GLY A 118 -103.82 12.95 20.31
N ASP A 119 -104.34 13.04 19.08
CA ASP A 119 -105.26 12.05 18.51
C ASP A 119 -104.55 10.71 18.23
N ALA A 120 -105.21 9.59 18.54
CA ALA A 120 -104.62 8.26 18.38
C ALA A 120 -104.36 7.86 16.91
N THR A 121 -105.07 8.48 15.97
CA THR A 121 -104.95 8.21 14.52
C THR A 121 -104.14 9.28 13.81
N TRP A 122 -104.35 10.55 14.15
CA TRP A 122 -103.81 11.71 13.43
C TRP A 122 -102.75 12.51 14.21
N GLY A 123 -102.47 12.15 15.46
CA GLY A 123 -101.51 12.86 16.32
C GLY A 123 -100.09 12.87 15.75
N GLY A 124 -99.63 11.77 15.16
CA GLY A 124 -98.30 11.71 14.50
C GLY A 124 -98.21 12.63 13.29
N THR A 125 -99.26 12.68 12.47
CA THR A 125 -99.37 13.58 11.32
C THR A 125 -99.48 15.05 11.74
N ALA A 126 -100.20 15.33 12.83
CA ALA A 126 -100.29 16.67 13.40
C ALA A 126 -98.93 17.16 13.93
N THR A 127 -98.18 16.30 14.61
CA THR A 127 -96.80 16.59 15.06
C THR A 127 -95.85 16.78 13.87
N LEU A 128 -95.96 15.94 12.83
CA LEU A 128 -95.20 16.11 11.58
C LEU A 128 -95.43 17.48 10.96
N LEU A 129 -96.69 17.93 10.87
CA LEU A 129 -97.02 19.25 10.35
C LEU A 129 -96.41 20.36 11.21
N ALA A 130 -96.49 20.24 12.54
CA ALA A 130 -95.91 21.21 13.47
C ALA A 130 -94.38 21.32 13.29
N ASN A 131 -93.68 20.19 13.17
CA ASN A 131 -92.24 20.15 12.93
C ASN A 131 -91.88 20.75 11.57
N LYS A 132 -92.62 20.41 10.50
CA LYS A 132 -92.41 20.98 9.16
C LYS A 132 -92.61 22.49 9.15
N VAL A 133 -93.60 23.00 9.89
CA VAL A 133 -93.80 24.44 10.05
C VAL A 133 -92.64 25.09 10.80
N ALA A 134 -92.10 24.46 11.85
CA ALA A 134 -90.94 24.97 12.57
C ALA A 134 -89.69 25.07 11.68
N TYR A 135 -89.38 24.01 10.90
CA TYR A 135 -88.28 24.01 9.92
C TYR A 135 -88.50 25.04 8.81
N ALA A 136 -89.72 25.13 8.26
CA ALA A 136 -90.07 26.10 7.23
C ALA A 136 -89.92 27.54 7.72
N LYS A 137 -90.35 27.81 8.96
CA LYS A 137 -90.23 29.12 9.60
C LYS A 137 -88.77 29.48 9.85
N TYR A 138 -87.99 28.59 10.46
CA TYR A 138 -86.57 28.83 10.72
C TYR A 138 -85.78 29.07 9.43
N TYR A 139 -86.02 28.27 8.39
CA TYR A 139 -85.35 28.47 7.10
C TYR A 139 -85.75 29.80 6.43
N THR A 140 -87.05 30.11 6.42
CA THR A 140 -87.58 31.29 5.73
C THR A 140 -87.21 32.60 6.45
N GLU A 141 -87.28 32.63 7.78
CA GLU A 141 -87.09 33.84 8.57
C GLU A 141 -85.64 34.00 9.04
N THR A 142 -84.98 32.92 9.49
CA THR A 142 -83.67 32.99 10.14
C THR A 142 -82.51 32.76 9.17
N MET A 143 -82.54 31.68 8.36
CA MET A 143 -81.43 31.34 7.45
C MET A 143 -81.35 32.27 6.24
N LEU A 144 -82.48 32.63 5.65
CA LEU A 144 -82.50 33.53 4.48
C LEU A 144 -82.43 35.01 4.86
N GLY A 145 -82.66 35.38 6.12
CA GLY A 145 -82.34 36.70 6.69
C GLY A 145 -82.89 37.92 5.93
N GLY A 146 -84.00 37.77 5.19
CA GLY A 146 -84.57 38.84 4.35
C GLY A 146 -83.96 38.97 2.94
N ALA A 147 -83.22 37.98 2.44
CA ALA A 147 -82.73 37.97 1.07
C ALA A 147 -83.88 37.97 0.04
N GLU A 148 -83.87 38.92 -0.90
CA GLU A 148 -84.93 39.14 -1.91
C GLU A 148 -85.04 38.04 -2.97
N ALA A 149 -84.02 37.20 -3.15
CA ALA A 149 -84.03 36.11 -4.14
C ALA A 149 -84.29 34.76 -3.46
N THR A 150 -85.52 34.24 -3.58
CA THR A 150 -85.83 32.87 -3.12
C THR A 150 -85.16 31.80 -3.98
N PRO A 151 -84.66 30.70 -3.37
CA PRO A 151 -84.32 29.47 -4.09
C PRO A 151 -85.53 28.91 -4.88
N SER A 152 -85.27 28.07 -5.89
CA SER A 152 -86.33 27.42 -6.67
C SER A 152 -87.27 26.59 -5.78
N LEU A 153 -88.50 26.34 -6.23
CA LEU A 153 -89.46 25.50 -5.47
C LEU A 153 -88.89 24.10 -5.14
N ALA A 154 -87.98 23.57 -5.97
CA ALA A 154 -87.29 22.31 -5.69
C ALA A 154 -86.35 22.41 -4.49
N ALA A 155 -85.57 23.49 -4.38
CA ALA A 155 -84.71 23.75 -3.22
C ALA A 155 -85.53 24.00 -1.95
N LEU A 156 -86.69 24.66 -2.07
CA LEU A 156 -87.61 24.89 -0.96
C LEU A 156 -88.31 23.60 -0.46
N LYS A 157 -88.56 22.62 -1.35
CA LYS A 157 -89.05 21.29 -0.97
C LYS A 157 -87.98 20.48 -0.22
N ALA A 158 -86.71 20.59 -0.60
CA ALA A 158 -85.61 19.87 0.04
C ALA A 158 -85.47 20.17 1.54
N VAL A 159 -85.79 21.41 1.96
CA VAL A 159 -85.78 21.84 3.38
C VAL A 159 -86.67 20.97 4.26
N LEU A 160 -87.81 20.49 3.74
CA LEU A 160 -88.79 19.70 4.50
C LEU A 160 -88.75 18.20 4.19
N ALA A 161 -87.93 17.76 3.24
CA ALA A 161 -87.95 16.41 2.70
C ALA A 161 -87.67 15.34 3.76
N ASN A 162 -86.75 15.62 4.69
CA ASN A 162 -86.31 14.69 5.74
C ASN A 162 -86.96 14.98 7.12
N VAL A 163 -87.92 15.90 7.20
CA VAL A 163 -88.61 16.21 8.45
C VAL A 163 -89.66 15.14 8.74
N THR A 164 -89.57 14.52 9.92
CA THR A 164 -90.48 13.47 10.39
C THR A 164 -91.21 13.92 11.66
N ALA A 165 -92.17 13.13 12.13
CA ALA A 165 -92.86 13.40 13.41
C ALA A 165 -91.91 13.34 14.62
N ALA A 166 -90.73 12.74 14.48
CA ALA A 166 -89.70 12.66 15.53
C ALA A 166 -88.65 13.79 15.46
N SER A 167 -88.65 14.61 14.39
CA SER A 167 -87.70 15.72 14.24
C SER A 167 -87.90 16.78 15.33
N SER A 168 -86.80 17.34 15.87
CA SER A 168 -86.86 18.40 16.89
C SER A 168 -87.35 19.72 16.29
N ALA A 169 -88.27 20.39 16.97
CA ALA A 169 -88.71 21.75 16.60
C ALA A 169 -87.85 22.86 17.22
N ALA A 170 -86.77 22.52 17.94
CA ALA A 170 -85.89 23.50 18.56
C ALA A 170 -84.95 24.17 17.54
N ALA A 171 -84.84 25.49 17.59
CA ALA A 171 -84.11 26.28 16.59
C ALA A 171 -82.63 25.88 16.42
N ALA A 172 -81.94 25.49 17.50
CA ALA A 172 -80.54 25.06 17.46
C ALA A 172 -80.35 23.74 16.70
N ASP A 173 -81.26 22.78 16.89
CA ASP A 173 -81.22 21.48 16.21
C ASP A 173 -81.56 21.64 14.73
N ILE A 174 -82.52 22.54 14.40
CA ILE A 174 -82.86 22.87 13.02
C ILE A 174 -81.66 23.50 12.29
N ALA A 175 -80.90 24.38 12.97
CA ALA A 175 -79.70 25.00 12.41
C ALA A 175 -78.62 23.98 12.03
N ALA A 176 -78.37 23.01 12.91
CA ALA A 176 -77.37 21.96 12.70
C ALA A 176 -77.73 21.03 11.51
N VAL A 177 -79.02 20.78 11.29
CA VAL A 177 -79.51 19.94 10.19
C VAL A 177 -79.45 20.65 8.83
N LEU A 178 -79.74 21.96 8.80
CA LEU A 178 -79.85 22.73 7.55
C LEU A 178 -78.54 23.38 7.07
N ASN A 179 -77.50 23.44 7.92
CA ASN A 179 -76.16 23.91 7.56
C ASN A 179 -75.08 23.07 8.26
N PRO A 180 -74.77 21.85 7.78
CA PRO A 180 -73.70 21.05 8.36
C PRO A 180 -72.33 21.71 8.13
N ALA A 181 -71.43 21.62 9.11
CA ALA A 181 -70.07 22.13 9.01
C ALA A 181 -69.30 21.45 7.85
N PRO A 182 -68.36 22.14 7.16
CA PRO A 182 -67.53 21.52 6.13
C PRO A 182 -66.74 20.33 6.70
N ALA A 183 -66.59 19.26 5.91
CA ALA A 183 -65.75 18.13 6.29
C ALA A 183 -64.29 18.59 6.54
N PRO A 184 -63.58 18.04 7.54
CA PRO A 184 -62.19 18.40 7.84
C PRO A 184 -61.28 18.20 6.63
N ALA A 185 -60.31 19.09 6.45
CA ALA A 185 -59.42 19.10 5.29
C ALA A 185 -58.48 17.89 5.21
N ASN A 186 -58.25 17.15 6.29
CA ASN A 186 -57.46 15.92 6.28
C ASN A 186 -58.22 14.86 7.10
N GLN A 187 -58.50 13.72 6.49
CA GLN A 187 -59.25 12.62 7.08
C GLN A 187 -58.39 11.36 7.18
N THR A 188 -58.71 10.50 8.15
CA THR A 188 -58.08 9.20 8.30
C THR A 188 -59.16 8.12 8.32
N PHE A 189 -59.06 7.17 7.40
CA PHE A 189 -59.99 6.06 7.22
C PHE A 189 -59.31 4.76 7.59
N THR A 190 -59.82 4.07 8.60
CA THR A 190 -59.40 2.69 8.91
C THR A 190 -60.32 1.73 8.19
N LEU A 191 -59.76 0.93 7.30
CA LEU A 191 -60.49 -0.08 6.52
C LEU A 191 -60.93 -1.25 7.42
N THR A 192 -61.98 -1.95 7.04
CA THR A 192 -62.56 -3.07 7.77
C THR A 192 -62.36 -4.38 7.01
N ILE A 193 -62.65 -5.53 7.63
CA ILE A 193 -62.65 -6.82 6.92
C ILE A 193 -63.79 -6.95 5.90
N GLY A 194 -64.73 -6.00 5.88
CA GLY A 194 -65.86 -5.97 4.95
C GLY A 194 -65.48 -5.40 3.59
N VAL A 195 -66.49 -5.17 2.74
CA VAL A 195 -66.30 -4.40 1.50
C VAL A 195 -66.34 -2.93 1.84
N ASP A 196 -65.22 -2.24 1.65
CA ASP A 196 -65.10 -0.81 1.91
C ASP A 196 -65.28 0.01 0.63
N GLN A 197 -66.14 1.03 0.71
CA GLN A 197 -66.45 1.98 -0.37
C GLN A 197 -66.22 3.38 0.17
N VAL A 198 -64.98 3.86 0.09
CA VAL A 198 -64.54 5.08 0.81
C VAL A 198 -64.10 6.13 -0.19
N THR A 199 -64.63 7.35 -0.02
CA THR A 199 -64.24 8.54 -0.79
C THR A 199 -63.73 9.61 0.16
N GLY A 200 -62.51 10.08 -0.08
CA GLY A 200 -61.88 11.17 0.64
C GLY A 200 -62.47 12.56 0.30
N GLY A 201 -61.97 13.56 1.00
CA GLY A 201 -62.34 14.95 0.94
C GLY A 201 -61.47 15.76 -0.03
N ALA A 202 -61.17 17.01 0.34
CA ALA A 202 -60.47 17.97 -0.49
C ALA A 202 -59.06 18.34 -0.01
N GLY A 203 -58.54 17.63 1.00
CA GLY A 203 -57.12 17.72 1.37
C GLY A 203 -56.55 16.34 1.66
N ASN A 204 -55.42 16.27 2.35
CA ASN A 204 -54.56 15.10 2.32
C ASN A 204 -55.07 14.00 3.26
N ASP A 205 -55.73 13.01 2.68
CA ASP A 205 -56.37 11.93 3.40
C ASP A 205 -55.47 10.70 3.53
N THR A 206 -55.71 9.90 4.58
CA THR A 206 -54.97 8.67 4.85
C THR A 206 -55.92 7.49 5.00
N PHE A 207 -55.71 6.45 4.23
CA PHE A 207 -56.41 5.17 4.31
C PHE A 207 -55.48 4.16 4.96
N SER A 208 -55.95 3.38 5.93
CA SER A 208 -55.13 2.42 6.68
C SER A 208 -55.76 1.04 6.65
N SER A 209 -55.04 0.10 6.03
CA SER A 209 -55.29 -1.33 6.07
C SER A 209 -54.32 -2.00 7.03
N ASN A 210 -54.85 -2.80 7.94
CA ASN A 210 -54.08 -3.59 8.89
C ASN A 210 -54.44 -5.07 8.79
N TYR A 211 -53.52 -5.94 9.19
CA TYR A 211 -53.82 -7.36 9.37
C TYR A 211 -54.71 -7.57 10.60
N ASP A 212 -55.89 -8.17 10.41
CA ASP A 212 -56.79 -8.56 11.49
C ASP A 212 -56.42 -9.97 11.99
N VAL A 213 -55.78 -10.02 13.16
CA VAL A 213 -55.35 -11.26 13.81
C VAL A 213 -56.50 -12.18 14.21
N ILE A 214 -57.72 -11.66 14.39
CA ILE A 214 -58.90 -12.44 14.78
C ILE A 214 -59.45 -13.19 13.56
N ASN A 215 -59.54 -12.48 12.43
CA ASN A 215 -60.15 -13.00 11.21
C ASN A 215 -59.13 -13.57 10.21
N THR A 216 -57.84 -13.52 10.55
CA THR A 216 -56.72 -14.03 9.73
C THR A 216 -56.68 -13.45 8.32
N ALA A 217 -57.09 -12.19 8.17
CA ALA A 217 -57.24 -11.51 6.89
C ALA A 217 -56.83 -10.04 6.99
N HIS A 218 -56.40 -9.45 5.87
CA HIS A 218 -56.23 -8.00 5.79
C HIS A 218 -57.57 -7.29 5.69
N THR A 219 -57.64 -6.08 6.24
CA THR A 219 -58.78 -5.18 6.03
C THR A 219 -58.78 -4.52 4.65
N LEU A 220 -57.87 -4.91 3.74
CA LEU A 220 -57.93 -4.54 2.33
C LEU A 220 -58.24 -5.79 1.52
N SER A 221 -59.31 -5.74 0.74
CA SER A 221 -59.82 -6.83 -0.08
C SER A 221 -59.91 -6.41 -1.55
N GLY A 222 -59.95 -7.40 -2.45
CA GLY A 222 -60.09 -7.15 -3.88
C GLY A 222 -61.46 -6.54 -4.28
N LEU A 223 -62.41 -6.48 -3.35
CA LEU A 223 -63.74 -5.92 -3.54
C LEU A 223 -63.85 -4.46 -3.10
N ASP A 224 -62.83 -3.93 -2.43
CA ASP A 224 -62.84 -2.55 -1.95
C ASP A 224 -62.73 -1.55 -3.12
N ALA A 225 -63.29 -0.36 -2.92
CA ALA A 225 -63.12 0.75 -3.83
C ALA A 225 -62.78 2.01 -3.03
N LEU A 226 -61.61 2.58 -3.37
CA LEU A 226 -61.00 3.69 -2.65
C LEU A 226 -60.81 4.85 -3.63
N ASP A 227 -61.28 6.02 -3.24
CA ASP A 227 -61.10 7.28 -3.98
C ASP A 227 -60.55 8.34 -3.02
N GLY A 228 -59.33 8.83 -3.21
CA GLY A 228 -58.77 9.84 -2.29
C GLY A 228 -59.42 11.22 -2.41
N GLY A 229 -60.04 11.52 -3.56
CA GLY A 229 -60.65 12.83 -3.80
C GLY A 229 -59.63 13.84 -4.30
N ALA A 230 -59.60 15.03 -3.71
CA ALA A 230 -58.60 16.04 -4.03
C ALA A 230 -57.65 16.20 -2.85
N GLY A 231 -56.35 16.35 -3.12
CA GLY A 231 -55.34 16.33 -2.07
C GLY A 231 -54.14 15.54 -2.56
N ASN A 232 -53.21 15.26 -1.64
CA ASN A 232 -52.18 14.26 -1.83
C ASN A 232 -52.42 13.14 -0.82
N ASP A 233 -53.08 12.10 -1.28
CA ASP A 233 -53.70 11.08 -0.46
C ASP A 233 -52.80 9.84 -0.32
N THR A 234 -52.89 9.16 0.82
CA THR A 234 -51.99 8.05 1.18
C THR A 234 -52.76 6.79 1.57
N LEU A 235 -52.43 5.64 0.98
CA LEU A 235 -52.87 4.31 1.43
C LEU A 235 -51.74 3.58 2.15
N ASN A 236 -51.91 3.31 3.44
CA ASN A 236 -50.99 2.51 4.26
C ASN A 236 -51.53 1.08 4.40
N ILE A 237 -50.72 0.08 4.02
CA ILE A 237 -51.00 -1.34 4.17
C ILE A 237 -49.92 -1.91 5.09
N THR A 238 -50.28 -2.29 6.31
CA THR A 238 -49.32 -2.78 7.31
C THR A 238 -49.69 -4.19 7.79
N ASP A 239 -48.75 -5.12 7.66
CA ASP A 239 -48.83 -6.46 8.24
C ASP A 239 -47.73 -6.70 9.28
N SER A 240 -48.16 -7.18 10.45
CA SER A 240 -47.31 -7.53 11.59
C SER A 240 -47.49 -8.99 12.06
N ALA A 241 -48.28 -9.81 11.36
CA ALA A 241 -48.49 -11.22 11.67
C ALA A 241 -47.46 -12.13 10.95
N GLY A 242 -47.04 -13.20 11.62
CA GLY A 242 -45.90 -14.05 11.19
C GLY A 242 -46.15 -15.01 10.02
N GLY A 243 -47.27 -14.95 9.29
CA GLY A 243 -47.65 -15.87 8.20
C GLY A 243 -47.38 -15.34 6.79
N THR A 244 -47.56 -16.19 5.75
CA THR A 244 -47.60 -15.73 4.34
C THR A 244 -48.82 -14.85 4.14
N VAL A 245 -48.63 -13.65 3.58
CA VAL A 245 -49.65 -12.61 3.53
C VAL A 245 -50.28 -12.54 2.14
N ASP A 246 -51.59 -12.83 2.04
CA ASP A 246 -52.35 -12.62 0.81
C ASP A 246 -53.16 -11.33 0.88
N VAL A 247 -52.61 -10.24 0.34
CA VAL A 247 -53.35 -8.98 0.13
C VAL A 247 -53.93 -9.00 -1.27
N SER A 248 -55.23 -9.26 -1.38
CA SER A 248 -55.93 -9.10 -2.65
C SER A 248 -56.08 -7.60 -2.95
N LEU A 249 -55.28 -7.04 -3.87
CA LEU A 249 -55.39 -5.62 -4.21
C LEU A 249 -56.73 -5.31 -4.89
N PRO A 250 -57.41 -4.22 -4.50
CA PRO A 250 -58.59 -3.75 -5.21
C PRO A 250 -58.25 -3.24 -6.60
N THR A 251 -59.16 -3.50 -7.53
CA THR A 251 -59.10 -2.99 -8.92
C THR A 251 -59.61 -1.56 -9.04
N SER A 252 -60.19 -1.01 -7.97
CA SER A 252 -60.95 0.25 -7.96
C SER A 252 -60.29 1.31 -7.06
N VAL A 253 -58.99 1.55 -7.23
CA VAL A 253 -58.25 2.60 -6.53
C VAL A 253 -58.00 3.78 -7.49
N LYS A 254 -58.43 4.97 -7.10
CA LYS A 254 -58.22 6.21 -7.85
C LYS A 254 -57.95 7.40 -6.94
N SER A 255 -57.29 8.43 -7.47
CA SER A 255 -56.99 9.68 -6.75
C SER A 255 -56.24 9.43 -5.43
N ILE A 256 -55.38 8.41 -5.39
CA ILE A 256 -54.48 8.16 -4.25
C ILE A 256 -53.06 8.25 -4.79
N GLU A 257 -52.31 9.25 -4.33
CA GLU A 257 -51.00 9.59 -4.87
C GLU A 257 -49.88 8.74 -4.28
N THR A 258 -50.02 8.25 -3.05
CA THR A 258 -48.99 7.46 -2.34
C THR A 258 -49.55 6.14 -1.79
N VAL A 259 -48.86 5.02 -2.03
CA VAL A 259 -49.09 3.76 -1.31
C VAL A 259 -47.85 3.37 -0.51
N ASN A 260 -48.05 2.98 0.75
CA ASN A 260 -47.02 2.42 1.62
C ASN A 260 -47.41 0.99 2.02
N VAL A 261 -46.58 0.02 1.69
CA VAL A 261 -46.77 -1.40 2.04
C VAL A 261 -45.63 -1.83 2.95
N GLN A 262 -45.95 -2.27 4.16
CA GLN A 262 -44.99 -2.77 5.13
C GLN A 262 -45.40 -4.16 5.62
N THR A 263 -44.54 -5.16 5.42
CA THR A 263 -44.80 -6.54 5.88
C THR A 263 -43.62 -7.11 6.64
N THR A 264 -43.91 -7.97 7.62
CA THR A 264 -42.89 -8.74 8.35
C THR A 264 -42.56 -10.10 7.71
N ASN A 265 -43.29 -10.50 6.65
CA ASN A 265 -43.13 -11.77 5.93
C ASN A 265 -43.50 -11.63 4.42
N THR A 266 -43.41 -12.74 3.67
CA THR A 266 -43.57 -12.86 2.21
C THR A 266 -44.94 -12.37 1.76
N LEU A 267 -44.97 -11.60 0.67
CA LEU A 267 -46.17 -10.96 0.11
C LEU A 267 -46.67 -11.76 -1.13
N SER A 268 -47.88 -12.31 -1.08
CA SER A 268 -48.46 -13.24 -2.08
C SER A 268 -48.96 -12.58 -3.38
N GLY A 269 -49.07 -13.40 -4.43
CA GLY A 269 -49.11 -13.12 -5.88
C GLY A 269 -50.28 -12.34 -6.48
N ASN A 270 -50.79 -11.31 -5.81
CA ASN A 270 -51.55 -10.20 -6.42
C ASN A 270 -51.31 -8.86 -5.70
N ALA A 271 -50.72 -8.89 -4.50
CA ALA A 271 -50.41 -7.75 -3.65
C ALA A 271 -49.31 -6.81 -4.17
N ALA A 272 -48.73 -7.15 -5.31
CA ALA A 272 -47.41 -6.70 -5.76
C ALA A 272 -47.49 -5.85 -7.04
N ASP A 273 -48.66 -5.81 -7.70
CA ASP A 273 -48.90 -5.07 -8.93
C ASP A 273 -49.89 -3.92 -8.68
N VAL A 274 -49.36 -2.71 -8.54
CA VAL A 274 -50.14 -1.47 -8.38
C VAL A 274 -50.18 -0.63 -9.67
N SER A 275 -49.75 -1.21 -10.79
CA SER A 275 -49.62 -0.48 -12.06
C SER A 275 -50.95 0.01 -12.64
N THR A 276 -52.07 -0.56 -12.20
CA THR A 276 -53.42 -0.20 -12.68
C THR A 276 -54.09 0.90 -11.86
N TRP A 277 -53.49 1.35 -10.75
CA TRP A 277 -54.06 2.36 -9.87
C TRP A 277 -53.87 3.77 -10.44
N ALA A 278 -54.99 4.41 -10.78
CA ALA A 278 -54.97 5.71 -11.46
C ALA A 278 -54.65 6.86 -10.48
N GLY A 279 -53.68 7.70 -10.84
CA GLY A 279 -53.25 8.85 -10.03
C GLY A 279 -52.06 8.58 -9.11
N LEU A 280 -51.57 7.34 -9.04
CA LEU A 280 -50.45 6.97 -8.17
C LEU A 280 -49.12 7.60 -8.64
N THR A 281 -48.50 8.40 -7.77
CA THR A 281 -47.21 9.07 -8.02
C THR A 281 -46.06 8.44 -7.26
N ALA A 282 -46.32 7.77 -6.13
CA ALA A 282 -45.31 7.10 -5.32
C ALA A 282 -45.82 5.76 -4.77
N ALA A 283 -44.98 4.72 -4.85
CA ALA A 283 -45.22 3.41 -4.27
C ALA A 283 -44.02 2.97 -3.43
N ASN A 284 -44.24 2.73 -2.13
CA ASN A 284 -43.21 2.38 -1.17
C ASN A 284 -43.47 0.98 -0.59
N PHE A 285 -42.55 0.05 -0.80
CA PHE A 285 -42.65 -1.34 -0.32
C PHE A 285 -41.50 -1.67 0.62
N SER A 286 -41.81 -2.08 1.85
CA SER A 286 -40.87 -2.60 2.84
C SER A 286 -41.29 -4.02 3.23
N VAL A 287 -40.74 -5.02 2.53
CA VAL A 287 -41.12 -6.43 2.67
C VAL A 287 -39.97 -7.27 3.24
N LYS A 288 -40.27 -8.47 3.70
CA LYS A 288 -39.29 -9.42 4.25
C LYS A 288 -39.69 -10.84 3.85
N GLY A 289 -38.78 -11.71 3.42
CA GLY A 289 -39.10 -13.11 3.15
C GLY A 289 -38.69 -13.58 1.76
N ALA A 290 -39.48 -14.45 1.12
CA ALA A 290 -39.13 -15.06 -0.16
C ALA A 290 -39.02 -14.03 -1.31
N VAL A 291 -38.69 -14.51 -2.51
CA VAL A 291 -38.52 -13.65 -3.69
C VAL A 291 -39.83 -12.91 -4.01
N GLN A 292 -39.74 -11.58 -4.13
CA GLN A 292 -40.87 -10.71 -4.45
C GLN A 292 -40.74 -10.15 -5.87
N THR A 293 -41.88 -10.02 -6.56
CA THR A 293 -41.98 -9.36 -7.86
C THR A 293 -42.93 -8.19 -7.74
N LEU A 294 -42.48 -6.96 -8.02
CA LEU A 294 -43.29 -5.73 -7.95
C LEU A 294 -43.43 -5.07 -9.32
N THR A 295 -44.62 -4.56 -9.63
CA THR A 295 -44.89 -3.82 -10.86
C THR A 295 -45.63 -2.52 -10.54
N VAL A 296 -45.17 -1.40 -11.12
CA VAL A 296 -45.80 -0.07 -11.00
C VAL A 296 -46.06 0.53 -12.38
N ALA A 297 -46.81 1.63 -12.48
CA ALA A 297 -46.96 2.35 -13.74
C ALA A 297 -45.73 3.22 -14.03
N ASP A 298 -45.43 3.51 -15.30
CA ASP A 298 -44.31 4.38 -15.71
C ASP A 298 -44.39 5.81 -15.17
N THR A 299 -45.56 6.23 -14.69
CA THR A 299 -45.79 7.53 -14.04
C THR A 299 -45.52 7.53 -12.53
N THR A 300 -45.22 6.37 -11.95
CA THR A 300 -45.12 6.17 -10.49
C THR A 300 -43.66 5.96 -10.07
N ALA A 301 -43.18 6.70 -9.09
CA ALA A 301 -41.89 6.47 -8.46
C ALA A 301 -41.97 5.28 -7.49
N LEU A 302 -41.03 4.34 -7.58
CA LEU A 302 -40.98 3.14 -6.74
C LEU A 302 -39.81 3.21 -5.75
N THR A 303 -40.08 2.96 -4.48
CA THR A 303 -39.08 2.62 -3.46
C THR A 303 -39.41 1.24 -2.91
N ALA A 304 -38.51 0.26 -3.03
CA ALA A 304 -38.77 -1.11 -2.61
C ALA A 304 -37.57 -1.71 -1.88
N SER A 305 -37.81 -2.35 -0.74
CA SER A 305 -36.80 -3.10 0.00
C SER A 305 -37.27 -4.49 0.38
N ASN A 306 -36.45 -5.52 0.19
CA ASN A 306 -36.70 -6.87 0.70
C ASN A 306 -35.58 -7.34 1.64
N ALA A 307 -35.93 -7.64 2.90
CA ALA A 307 -35.01 -8.24 3.86
C ALA A 307 -35.09 -9.79 3.81
N GLY A 308 -33.97 -10.47 3.54
CA GLY A 308 -33.89 -11.93 3.62
C GLY A 308 -34.33 -12.70 2.37
N GLY A 309 -34.56 -12.04 1.23
CA GLY A 309 -34.80 -12.70 -0.06
C GLY A 309 -34.80 -11.74 -1.25
N GLY A 310 -34.95 -12.31 -2.45
CA GLY A 310 -34.77 -11.58 -3.70
C GLY A 310 -35.89 -10.58 -4.02
N LEU A 311 -35.61 -9.62 -4.89
CA LEU A 311 -36.54 -8.59 -5.30
C LEU A 311 -36.42 -8.33 -6.79
N THR A 312 -37.52 -8.51 -7.51
CA THR A 312 -37.68 -8.17 -8.92
C THR A 312 -38.64 -7.00 -9.03
N VAL A 313 -38.25 -5.91 -9.68
CA VAL A 313 -39.13 -4.76 -9.93
C VAL A 313 -39.19 -4.42 -11.42
N SER A 314 -40.35 -3.95 -11.87
CA SER A 314 -40.62 -3.63 -13.26
C SER A 314 -41.38 -2.31 -13.40
N HIS A 315 -41.04 -1.54 -14.45
CA HIS A 315 -41.61 -0.23 -14.79
C HIS A 315 -41.41 0.84 -13.71
N GLY A 316 -41.87 2.07 -13.96
CA GLY A 316 -41.81 3.16 -12.97
C GLY A 316 -41.06 4.40 -13.44
N LEU A 317 -41.51 5.56 -12.96
CA LEU A 317 -40.89 6.86 -13.22
C LEU A 317 -39.45 6.92 -12.71
N SER A 318 -39.20 6.29 -11.57
CA SER A 318 -37.87 6.05 -10.99
C SER A 318 -37.94 4.81 -10.09
N GLN A 319 -36.82 4.15 -9.87
CA GLN A 319 -36.73 2.98 -9.01
C GLN A 319 -35.63 3.16 -7.96
N THR A 320 -35.96 2.98 -6.69
CA THR A 320 -35.00 2.78 -5.60
C THR A 320 -35.22 1.38 -5.03
N VAL A 321 -34.26 0.49 -5.20
CA VAL A 321 -34.42 -0.95 -4.93
C VAL A 321 -33.35 -1.39 -3.95
N THR A 322 -33.73 -2.07 -2.87
CA THR A 322 -32.78 -2.57 -1.87
C THR A 322 -33.05 -4.03 -1.52
N THR A 323 -32.03 -4.87 -1.52
CA THR A 323 -32.09 -6.23 -0.96
C THR A 323 -31.13 -6.36 0.22
N LYS A 324 -31.44 -7.23 1.17
CA LYS A 324 -30.50 -7.73 2.19
C LYS A 324 -30.46 -9.26 2.07
N GLY A 325 -29.59 -9.76 1.20
CA GLY A 325 -29.58 -11.13 0.69
C GLY A 325 -30.61 -11.38 -0.42
N GLY A 326 -30.37 -12.39 -1.25
CA GLY A 326 -31.22 -12.76 -2.41
C GLY A 326 -30.92 -11.94 -3.68
N ALA A 327 -31.37 -12.45 -4.83
CA ALA A 327 -31.12 -11.82 -6.13
C ALA A 327 -31.91 -10.50 -6.29
N LEU A 328 -31.28 -9.48 -6.88
CA LEU A 328 -31.90 -8.18 -7.18
C LEU A 328 -32.11 -8.05 -8.69
N THR A 329 -33.30 -7.66 -9.13
CA THR A 329 -33.58 -7.34 -10.53
C THR A 329 -34.41 -6.06 -10.62
N ALA A 330 -33.88 -5.05 -11.31
CA ALA A 330 -34.57 -3.79 -11.58
C ALA A 330 -34.71 -3.58 -13.09
N SER A 331 -35.90 -3.31 -13.59
CA SER A 331 -36.15 -3.28 -15.04
C SER A 331 -37.23 -2.29 -15.45
N GLY A 332 -37.12 -1.74 -16.67
CA GLY A 332 -38.19 -0.97 -17.30
C GLY A 332 -38.44 0.44 -16.75
N SER A 333 -37.56 1.00 -15.90
CA SER A 333 -37.75 2.38 -15.43
C SER A 333 -37.66 3.39 -16.57
N ALA A 334 -38.58 4.35 -16.59
CA ALA A 334 -38.56 5.51 -17.46
C ALA A 334 -37.55 6.59 -17.03
N GLY A 335 -37.06 6.53 -15.78
CA GLY A 335 -36.13 7.51 -15.19
C GLY A 335 -34.98 6.87 -14.42
N ALA A 336 -34.55 7.46 -13.32
CA ALA A 336 -33.35 7.02 -12.60
C ALA A 336 -33.58 5.69 -11.85
N VAL A 337 -32.55 4.85 -11.80
CA VAL A 337 -32.51 3.61 -11.04
C VAL A 337 -31.37 3.65 -10.02
N VAL A 338 -31.71 3.50 -8.75
CA VAL A 338 -30.78 3.30 -7.65
C VAL A 338 -31.02 1.91 -7.09
N ALA A 339 -30.02 1.03 -7.15
CA ALA A 339 -30.14 -0.36 -6.72
C ALA A 339 -29.04 -0.71 -5.73
N THR A 340 -29.41 -1.25 -4.56
CA THR A 340 -28.48 -1.60 -3.49
C THR A 340 -28.69 -3.06 -3.07
N SER A 341 -27.69 -3.91 -3.24
CA SER A 341 -27.69 -5.29 -2.76
C SER A 341 -26.78 -5.42 -1.54
N ASN A 342 -27.35 -5.35 -0.34
CA ASN A 342 -26.62 -5.61 0.91
C ASN A 342 -26.50 -7.11 1.15
N ALA A 343 -25.40 -7.58 1.74
CA ALA A 343 -25.15 -9.01 1.92
C ALA A 343 -25.33 -9.80 0.62
N GLN A 344 -24.76 -9.29 -0.48
CA GLN A 344 -24.94 -9.87 -1.81
C GLN A 344 -24.45 -11.32 -1.85
N ALA A 345 -23.29 -11.60 -1.26
CA ALA A 345 -22.68 -12.93 -1.25
C ALA A 345 -22.67 -13.55 -2.66
N GLY A 346 -23.24 -14.74 -2.83
CA GLY A 346 -23.38 -15.43 -4.12
C GLY A 346 -24.59 -15.02 -4.96
N ASN A 347 -25.35 -13.99 -4.58
CA ASN A 347 -26.57 -13.59 -5.28
C ASN A 347 -26.28 -12.66 -6.46
N ASN A 348 -27.01 -12.84 -7.56
CA ASN A 348 -26.86 -11.98 -8.74
C ASN A 348 -27.71 -10.72 -8.64
N ALA A 349 -27.17 -9.61 -9.13
CA ALA A 349 -27.88 -8.35 -9.29
C ALA A 349 -27.97 -7.95 -10.77
N THR A 350 -29.15 -7.56 -11.22
CA THR A 350 -29.42 -7.16 -12.60
C THR A 350 -30.18 -5.84 -12.67
N VAL A 351 -29.72 -4.89 -13.49
CA VAL A 351 -30.43 -3.63 -13.77
C VAL A 351 -30.55 -3.41 -15.28
N ASN A 352 -31.76 -3.19 -15.79
CA ASN A 352 -32.01 -2.94 -17.22
C ASN A 352 -32.86 -1.69 -17.44
N GLY A 353 -32.36 -0.77 -18.28
CA GLY A 353 -32.99 0.50 -18.61
C GLY A 353 -32.61 1.64 -17.66
N GLY A 354 -33.44 2.68 -17.66
CA GLY A 354 -33.26 3.89 -16.87
C GLY A 354 -32.44 5.01 -17.56
N THR A 355 -32.56 6.21 -17.01
CA THR A 355 -31.82 7.42 -17.46
C THR A 355 -30.48 7.57 -16.75
N THR A 356 -30.38 7.20 -15.49
CA THR A 356 -29.12 7.13 -14.74
C THR A 356 -29.20 5.91 -13.85
N VAL A 357 -28.12 5.12 -13.81
CA VAL A 357 -28.06 3.90 -13.00
C VAL A 357 -26.96 4.05 -11.96
N ALA A 358 -27.32 3.91 -10.69
CA ALA A 358 -26.37 3.78 -9.58
C ALA A 358 -26.62 2.42 -8.91
N PHE A 359 -25.62 1.54 -8.97
CA PHE A 359 -25.67 0.24 -8.31
C PHE A 359 -24.63 0.17 -7.17
N THR A 360 -25.02 -0.40 -6.04
CA THR A 360 -24.12 -0.69 -4.91
C THR A 360 -24.30 -2.14 -4.47
N GLY A 361 -23.25 -2.95 -4.58
CA GLY A 361 -23.17 -4.31 -4.03
C GLY A 361 -22.26 -4.33 -2.82
N ASN A 362 -22.74 -4.83 -1.68
CA ASN A 362 -21.97 -4.97 -0.45
C ASN A 362 -21.84 -6.45 -0.09
N ASP A 363 -20.72 -6.81 0.54
CA ASP A 363 -20.36 -8.16 0.95
C ASP A 363 -20.42 -9.16 -0.22
N VAL A 364 -19.87 -8.75 -1.36
CA VAL A 364 -19.87 -9.56 -2.59
C VAL A 364 -18.89 -10.71 -2.42
N THR A 365 -19.32 -11.92 -2.76
CA THR A 365 -18.43 -13.06 -2.99
C THR A 365 -18.56 -13.48 -4.46
N THR A 366 -19.25 -14.57 -4.79
CA THR A 366 -19.38 -15.06 -6.18
C THR A 366 -20.52 -14.40 -6.96
N GLY A 367 -21.34 -13.56 -6.34
CA GLY A 367 -22.50 -12.91 -6.95
C GLY A 367 -22.13 -11.95 -8.07
N THR A 368 -22.80 -12.04 -9.22
CA THR A 368 -22.50 -11.20 -10.38
C THR A 368 -23.32 -9.92 -10.41
N VAL A 369 -22.80 -8.87 -11.05
CA VAL A 369 -23.51 -7.59 -11.29
C VAL A 369 -23.66 -7.39 -12.79
N THR A 370 -24.89 -7.25 -13.27
CA THR A 370 -25.20 -7.12 -14.70
C THR A 370 -26.05 -5.89 -14.98
N ILE A 371 -25.55 -4.96 -15.78
CA ILE A 371 -26.23 -3.70 -16.12
C ILE A 371 -26.43 -3.62 -17.64
N GLY A 372 -27.66 -3.36 -18.08
CA GLY A 372 -27.97 -2.93 -19.44
C GLY A 372 -27.95 -4.01 -20.53
N THR A 373 -27.96 -5.29 -20.17
CA THR A 373 -27.83 -6.39 -21.15
C THR A 373 -29.03 -6.50 -22.08
N THR A 374 -30.25 -6.25 -21.58
CA THR A 374 -31.46 -6.25 -22.40
C THR A 374 -31.85 -4.85 -22.87
N THR A 375 -31.76 -3.85 -22.00
CA THR A 375 -32.03 -2.44 -22.31
C THR A 375 -30.93 -1.59 -21.69
N ALA A 376 -30.13 -0.95 -22.53
CA ALA A 376 -29.02 -0.11 -22.06
C ALA A 376 -29.55 1.14 -21.33
N PRO A 377 -28.89 1.58 -20.25
CA PRO A 377 -29.13 2.90 -19.66
C PRO A 377 -28.88 4.01 -20.69
N SER A 378 -29.70 5.05 -20.66
CA SER A 378 -29.60 6.17 -21.62
C SER A 378 -28.66 7.30 -21.18
N GLY A 379 -28.27 7.34 -19.89
CA GLY A 379 -27.32 8.30 -19.31
C GLY A 379 -26.22 7.61 -18.50
N ALA A 380 -25.72 8.25 -17.44
CA ALA A 380 -24.54 7.76 -16.72
C ALA A 380 -24.80 6.47 -15.92
N VAL A 381 -23.78 5.62 -15.82
CA VAL A 381 -23.78 4.38 -15.01
C VAL A 381 -22.65 4.44 -13.98
N THR A 382 -22.99 4.22 -12.71
CA THR A 382 -22.04 4.06 -11.60
C THR A 382 -22.30 2.72 -10.92
N VAL A 383 -21.25 1.94 -10.72
CA VAL A 383 -21.28 0.64 -10.03
C VAL A 383 -20.25 0.70 -8.90
N THR A 384 -20.68 0.44 -7.67
CA THR A 384 -19.80 0.21 -6.52
C THR A 384 -19.95 -1.24 -6.08
N SER A 385 -18.84 -1.95 -5.91
CA SER A 385 -18.82 -3.35 -5.48
C SER A 385 -17.81 -3.54 -4.36
N THR A 386 -18.25 -3.89 -3.17
CA THR A 386 -17.37 -4.16 -2.03
C THR A 386 -17.35 -5.67 -1.78
N GLY A 387 -16.17 -6.28 -1.86
CA GLY A 387 -15.95 -7.69 -1.58
C GLY A 387 -16.20 -8.04 -0.10
N ASN A 388 -16.20 -9.33 0.19
CA ASN A 388 -16.16 -9.86 1.55
C ASN A 388 -15.01 -10.87 1.63
N TYR A 389 -13.96 -10.50 2.34
CA TYR A 389 -12.91 -11.44 2.68
C TYR A 389 -13.43 -12.42 3.75
N THR A 390 -12.98 -13.67 3.68
CA THR A 390 -13.25 -14.66 4.71
C THR A 390 -12.03 -15.56 4.77
N ASP A 391 -11.40 -15.58 5.92
CA ASP A 391 -10.27 -16.45 6.20
C ASP A 391 -10.64 -17.94 5.98
N GLY A 392 -9.70 -18.72 5.46
CA GLY A 392 -9.83 -20.15 5.18
C GLY A 392 -9.90 -20.57 3.70
N ALA A 393 -9.97 -19.62 2.74
CA ALA A 393 -9.89 -19.93 1.30
C ALA A 393 -9.66 -18.70 0.41
N ASN A 394 -9.03 -18.92 -0.75
CA ASN A 394 -9.00 -17.92 -1.83
C ASN A 394 -10.43 -17.61 -2.33
N VAL A 395 -10.75 -16.33 -2.45
CA VAL A 395 -12.07 -15.86 -2.92
C VAL A 395 -11.91 -15.11 -4.23
N THR A 396 -12.70 -15.44 -5.25
CA THR A 396 -12.80 -14.63 -6.49
C THR A 396 -14.16 -13.96 -6.54
N LEU A 397 -14.15 -12.63 -6.66
CA LEU A 397 -15.38 -11.84 -6.71
C LEU A 397 -16.13 -12.06 -8.04
N GLY A 398 -17.46 -12.10 -7.96
CA GLY A 398 -18.32 -12.31 -9.13
C GLY A 398 -18.17 -11.21 -10.17
N ALA A 399 -18.29 -11.56 -11.45
CA ALA A 399 -18.03 -10.65 -12.55
C ALA A 399 -19.01 -9.45 -12.60
N ILE A 400 -18.52 -8.31 -13.08
CA ILE A 400 -19.29 -7.09 -13.34
C ILE A 400 -19.40 -6.89 -14.86
N THR A 401 -20.61 -6.88 -15.39
CA THR A 401 -20.89 -6.64 -16.82
C THR A 401 -21.76 -5.41 -17.00
N VAL A 402 -21.29 -4.42 -17.77
CA VAL A 402 -22.04 -3.20 -18.07
C VAL A 402 -22.17 -3.01 -19.58
N LYS A 403 -23.40 -2.79 -20.06
CA LYS A 403 -23.69 -2.48 -21.46
C LYS A 403 -24.44 -1.16 -21.59
N GLY A 404 -23.75 -0.15 -22.14
CA GLY A 404 -24.28 1.18 -22.40
C GLY A 404 -24.26 2.16 -21.23
N GLY A 405 -24.65 3.39 -21.54
CA GLY A 405 -24.52 4.58 -20.71
C GLY A 405 -23.63 5.65 -21.34
N THR A 406 -23.82 6.92 -20.98
CA THR A 406 -23.03 8.05 -21.53
C THR A 406 -21.59 8.07 -21.01
N THR A 407 -21.45 7.78 -19.72
CA THR A 407 -20.20 7.56 -19.00
C THR A 407 -20.39 6.37 -18.07
N ILE A 408 -19.37 5.55 -17.89
CA ILE A 408 -19.43 4.34 -17.06
C ILE A 408 -18.32 4.41 -16.02
N SER A 409 -18.68 4.29 -14.74
CA SER A 409 -17.73 4.20 -13.62
C SER A 409 -17.97 2.93 -12.83
N VAL A 410 -16.94 2.11 -12.66
CA VAL A 410 -16.96 0.92 -11.80
C VAL A 410 -15.90 1.10 -10.73
N THR A 411 -16.29 1.06 -9.47
CA THR A 411 -15.39 1.16 -8.32
C THR A 411 -15.54 -0.10 -7.47
N GLN A 412 -14.44 -0.79 -7.27
CA GLN A 412 -14.37 -2.00 -6.47
C GLN A 412 -13.43 -1.82 -5.31
N ALA A 413 -13.84 -2.33 -4.15
CA ALA A 413 -13.01 -2.50 -2.98
C ALA A 413 -12.98 -3.99 -2.58
N SER A 414 -11.86 -4.46 -2.07
CA SER A 414 -11.64 -5.82 -1.56
C SER A 414 -12.55 -6.16 -0.38
N GLY A 415 -12.92 -5.15 0.42
CA GLY A 415 -13.67 -5.32 1.66
C GLY A 415 -12.83 -5.78 2.85
N ILE A 416 -11.51 -5.91 2.68
CA ILE A 416 -10.58 -6.24 3.76
C ILE A 416 -10.52 -5.09 4.76
N THR A 417 -10.77 -5.39 6.02
CA THR A 417 -10.77 -4.43 7.12
C THR A 417 -9.39 -4.31 7.75
N ALA A 418 -9.13 -3.16 8.41
CA ALA A 418 -7.89 -2.97 9.16
C ALA A 418 -7.71 -4.00 10.31
N ALA A 419 -8.81 -4.56 10.83
CA ALA A 419 -8.75 -5.61 11.84
C ALA A 419 -8.26 -6.93 11.24
N GLU A 420 -8.74 -7.29 10.04
CA GLU A 420 -8.28 -8.48 9.31
C GLU A 420 -6.83 -8.33 8.87
N SER A 421 -6.43 -7.18 8.30
CA SER A 421 -5.02 -6.95 7.94
C SER A 421 -4.08 -7.01 9.14
N LYS A 422 -4.55 -6.61 10.33
CA LYS A 422 -3.77 -6.74 11.56
C LYS A 422 -3.71 -8.19 12.05
N ALA A 423 -4.80 -8.93 11.96
CA ALA A 423 -4.87 -10.32 12.37
C ALA A 423 -4.00 -11.24 11.48
N ALA A 424 -3.83 -10.88 10.21
CA ALA A 424 -3.01 -11.61 9.23
C ALA A 424 -1.55 -11.80 9.67
N VAL A 425 -1.03 -10.92 10.54
CA VAL A 425 0.35 -10.98 11.08
C VAL A 425 0.56 -12.19 12.01
N ASP A 426 -0.51 -12.65 12.65
CA ASP A 426 -0.48 -13.74 13.64
C ASP A 426 -1.08 -15.05 13.06
N ASP A 427 -1.32 -15.11 11.74
CA ASP A 427 -2.05 -16.18 11.06
C ASP A 427 -1.22 -16.86 9.96
N ALA A 428 -0.95 -18.15 10.16
CA ALA A 428 -0.19 -19.04 9.28
C ALA A 428 -0.96 -19.53 8.04
N SER A 429 -2.10 -18.90 7.72
CA SER A 429 -2.95 -19.30 6.59
C SER A 429 -3.59 -18.12 5.89
N ASN A 430 -2.79 -17.10 5.54
CA ASN A 430 -3.30 -16.01 4.71
C ASN A 430 -3.80 -16.51 3.34
N PHE A 431 -4.78 -15.81 2.77
CA PHE A 431 -5.39 -16.16 1.48
C PHE A 431 -5.54 -14.93 0.61
N THR A 432 -5.62 -15.16 -0.70
CA THR A 432 -5.77 -14.11 -1.70
C THR A 432 -7.24 -13.88 -2.08
N LEU A 433 -7.67 -12.62 -2.06
CA LEU A 433 -8.91 -12.17 -2.68
C LEU A 433 -8.65 -11.66 -4.10
N THR A 434 -9.21 -12.32 -5.09
CA THR A 434 -9.22 -11.87 -6.49
C THR A 434 -10.43 -11.01 -6.75
N GLN A 435 -10.20 -9.76 -7.13
CA GLN A 435 -11.21 -8.78 -7.49
C GLN A 435 -11.96 -9.16 -8.77
N SER A 436 -13.12 -8.55 -9.01
CA SER A 436 -14.04 -8.93 -10.09
C SER A 436 -13.44 -8.67 -11.46
N ALA A 437 -13.62 -9.62 -12.38
CA ALA A 437 -13.51 -9.32 -13.79
C ALA A 437 -14.58 -8.30 -14.21
N VAL A 438 -14.18 -7.21 -14.87
CA VAL A 438 -15.04 -6.11 -15.32
C VAL A 438 -15.12 -6.12 -16.85
N THR A 439 -16.32 -6.31 -17.40
CA THR A 439 -16.56 -6.24 -18.85
C THR A 439 -17.53 -5.11 -19.18
N ILE A 440 -17.10 -4.19 -20.04
CA ILE A 440 -17.85 -3.00 -20.44
C ILE A 440 -18.02 -3.00 -21.95
N THR A 441 -19.26 -2.94 -22.42
CA THR A 441 -19.60 -2.74 -23.82
C THR A 441 -20.28 -1.38 -24.00
N GLY A 442 -19.63 -0.47 -24.71
CA GLY A 442 -20.17 0.85 -25.01
C GLY A 442 -21.41 0.80 -25.90
N THR A 443 -22.12 1.92 -25.94
CA THR A 443 -23.13 2.25 -26.95
C THR A 443 -22.66 3.48 -27.72
N SER A 444 -23.42 3.94 -28.72
CA SER A 444 -23.08 5.17 -29.45
C SER A 444 -23.12 6.45 -28.60
N ALA A 445 -23.53 6.35 -27.33
CA ALA A 445 -23.50 7.45 -26.37
C ALA A 445 -22.30 7.39 -25.42
N THR A 446 -21.59 6.27 -25.36
CA THR A 446 -20.54 6.04 -24.36
C THR A 446 -19.25 6.75 -24.77
N THR A 447 -18.82 7.73 -23.99
CA THR A 447 -17.66 8.58 -24.31
C THR A 447 -16.45 8.33 -23.42
N ALA A 448 -16.68 7.92 -22.17
CA ALA A 448 -15.63 7.68 -21.18
C ALA A 448 -15.96 6.50 -20.26
N VAL A 449 -14.92 5.78 -19.85
CA VAL A 449 -14.99 4.64 -18.94
C VAL A 449 -13.96 4.81 -17.82
N THR A 450 -14.36 4.55 -16.58
CA THR A 450 -13.47 4.50 -15.41
C THR A 450 -13.66 3.18 -14.68
N VAL A 451 -12.56 2.48 -14.40
CA VAL A 451 -12.55 1.28 -13.56
C VAL A 451 -11.51 1.47 -12.46
N THR A 452 -11.92 1.26 -11.22
CA THR A 452 -11.05 1.36 -10.04
C THR A 452 -11.19 0.09 -9.24
N GLN A 453 -10.05 -0.47 -8.85
CA GLN A 453 -9.89 -1.63 -7.99
C GLN A 453 -8.87 -1.28 -6.90
N ASP A 454 -8.89 -1.98 -5.78
CA ASP A 454 -7.82 -1.88 -4.79
C ASP A 454 -6.50 -2.35 -5.41
N ALA A 455 -5.37 -1.80 -4.95
CA ALA A 455 -4.07 -2.23 -5.43
C ALA A 455 -3.83 -3.73 -5.12
N ALA A 456 -3.17 -4.42 -6.04
CA ALA A 456 -2.73 -5.78 -5.84
C ALA A 456 -1.64 -5.80 -4.76
N VAL A 457 -1.71 -6.82 -3.92
CA VAL A 457 -0.78 -7.07 -2.83
C VAL A 457 -0.45 -8.55 -2.86
N THR A 458 0.83 -8.88 -2.89
CA THR A 458 1.29 -10.27 -2.79
C THR A 458 1.04 -10.77 -1.37
N GLU A 459 0.45 -11.95 -1.28
CA GLU A 459 0.26 -12.66 -0.02
C GLU A 459 1.62 -12.98 0.62
N VAL A 460 1.75 -12.71 1.92
CA VAL A 460 2.93 -13.06 2.70
C VAL A 460 2.47 -13.85 3.92
N ASP A 461 3.04 -15.03 4.06
CA ASP A 461 2.82 -15.96 5.16
C ASP A 461 4.19 -16.22 5.80
N ASP A 462 4.55 -15.38 6.77
CA ASP A 462 5.83 -15.48 7.47
C ASP A 462 5.69 -15.23 8.97
N ASP A 463 5.39 -16.34 9.67
CA ASP A 463 5.35 -16.42 11.13
C ASP A 463 6.70 -16.07 11.78
N THR A 464 7.82 -16.19 11.06
CA THR A 464 9.16 -16.04 11.66
C THR A 464 9.60 -14.59 11.77
N THR A 465 9.19 -13.74 10.82
CA THR A 465 9.51 -12.31 10.83
C THR A 465 8.40 -11.45 11.43
N GLY A 466 7.24 -12.05 11.75
CA GLY A 466 6.06 -11.32 12.23
C GLY A 466 5.49 -10.39 11.16
N ILE A 467 5.56 -10.81 9.89
CA ILE A 467 5.01 -10.10 8.73
C ILE A 467 3.95 -10.99 8.09
N GLY A 468 2.68 -10.60 8.23
CA GLY A 468 1.57 -11.27 7.54
C GLY A 468 0.75 -10.28 6.72
N VAL A 469 0.47 -10.66 5.47
CA VAL A 469 -0.18 -9.79 4.49
C VAL A 469 -1.23 -10.58 3.72
N ILE A 470 -2.49 -10.12 3.76
CA ILE A 470 -3.60 -10.69 2.97
C ILE A 470 -3.38 -10.36 1.50
N GLY A 471 -3.42 -11.38 0.64
CA GLY A 471 -3.27 -11.20 -0.80
C GLY A 471 -4.47 -10.50 -1.44
N VAL A 472 -4.19 -9.57 -2.36
CA VAL A 472 -5.21 -8.97 -3.24
C VAL A 472 -4.74 -9.12 -4.67
N ALA A 473 -5.55 -9.76 -5.52
CA ALA A 473 -5.30 -9.83 -6.96
C ALA A 473 -6.32 -8.95 -7.71
N ASN A 474 -5.87 -8.21 -8.72
CA ASN A 474 -6.77 -7.43 -9.56
C ASN A 474 -7.49 -8.32 -10.58
N GLY A 475 -8.78 -8.04 -10.81
CA GLY A 475 -9.58 -8.65 -11.86
C GLY A 475 -9.31 -8.02 -13.23
N ASP A 476 -9.50 -8.81 -14.28
CA ASP A 476 -9.35 -8.39 -15.67
C ASP A 476 -10.35 -7.29 -16.06
N VAL A 477 -9.95 -6.41 -16.97
CA VAL A 477 -10.78 -5.29 -17.43
C VAL A 477 -10.91 -5.29 -18.96
N GLY A 478 -12.10 -5.60 -19.46
CA GLY A 478 -12.42 -5.51 -20.89
C GLY A 478 -13.31 -4.30 -21.20
N VAL A 479 -12.87 -3.40 -22.08
CA VAL A 479 -13.66 -2.27 -22.58
C VAL A 479 -13.75 -2.36 -24.10
N THR A 480 -14.96 -2.57 -24.62
CA THR A 480 -15.21 -2.67 -26.07
C THR A 480 -16.21 -1.60 -26.50
N ASP A 481 -15.83 -0.79 -27.48
CA ASP A 481 -16.74 0.18 -28.09
C ASP A 481 -17.78 -0.52 -28.99
N VAL A 482 -18.95 0.08 -29.14
CA VAL A 482 -20.03 -0.44 -29.98
C VAL A 482 -19.60 -0.64 -31.45
N ASN A 483 -18.67 0.18 -31.94
CA ASN A 483 -18.16 0.16 -33.30
C ASN A 483 -16.81 -0.56 -33.43
N ALA A 484 -16.32 -1.26 -32.40
CA ALA A 484 -15.03 -1.95 -32.42
C ALA A 484 -14.85 -2.94 -33.60
N SER A 485 -15.93 -3.56 -34.07
CA SER A 485 -15.92 -4.46 -35.23
C SER A 485 -16.20 -3.76 -36.58
N SER A 486 -16.39 -2.45 -36.59
CA SER A 486 -16.68 -1.68 -37.81
C SER A 486 -15.41 -1.37 -38.59
N ALA A 487 -15.43 -1.64 -39.90
CA ALA A 487 -14.35 -1.26 -40.79
C ALA A 487 -14.31 0.25 -41.15
N THR A 488 -15.38 1.00 -40.83
CA THR A 488 -15.61 2.37 -41.33
C THR A 488 -16.10 3.38 -40.30
N LYS A 489 -16.79 2.94 -39.24
CA LYS A 489 -17.25 3.84 -38.18
C LYS A 489 -16.23 3.86 -37.06
N ALA A 490 -15.74 5.05 -36.73
CA ALA A 490 -14.95 5.23 -35.52
C ALA A 490 -15.77 4.89 -34.26
N GLY A 491 -15.05 4.56 -33.19
CA GLY A 491 -15.65 4.39 -31.87
C GLY A 491 -16.19 5.71 -31.31
N THR A 492 -16.81 5.62 -30.13
CA THR A 492 -17.28 6.76 -29.34
C THR A 492 -16.54 6.91 -28.02
N ILE A 493 -15.94 5.84 -27.49
CA ILE A 493 -15.12 5.89 -26.27
C ILE A 493 -13.79 6.57 -26.59
N THR A 494 -13.59 7.75 -26.03
CA THR A 494 -12.40 8.60 -26.26
C THR A 494 -11.40 8.55 -25.11
N ALA A 495 -11.86 8.23 -23.90
CA ALA A 495 -11.04 8.19 -22.70
C ALA A 495 -11.34 6.95 -21.84
N VAL A 496 -10.29 6.30 -21.35
CA VAL A 496 -10.39 5.24 -20.34
C VAL A 496 -9.46 5.54 -19.17
N THR A 497 -9.96 5.41 -17.95
CA THR A 497 -9.18 5.54 -16.71
C THR A 497 -9.20 4.22 -15.96
N LEU A 498 -8.03 3.66 -15.68
CA LEU A 498 -7.86 2.46 -14.86
C LEU A 498 -7.05 2.80 -13.61
N ASN A 499 -7.57 2.45 -12.44
CA ASN A 499 -6.84 2.47 -11.18
C ASN A 499 -6.79 1.06 -10.63
N SER A 500 -5.63 0.43 -10.78
CA SER A 500 -5.39 -1.00 -10.60
C SER A 500 -6.23 -1.91 -11.51
N PHE A 501 -5.60 -2.93 -12.11
CA PHE A 501 -6.23 -3.81 -13.09
C PHE A 501 -5.43 -5.10 -13.30
N GLY A 502 -6.12 -6.20 -13.59
CA GLY A 502 -5.50 -7.44 -14.05
C GLY A 502 -5.03 -7.32 -15.50
N ASN A 503 -5.45 -8.24 -16.36
CA ASN A 503 -5.27 -8.10 -17.80
C ASN A 503 -6.33 -7.15 -18.37
N ALA A 504 -5.91 -6.02 -18.93
CA ALA A 504 -6.80 -5.03 -19.51
C ALA A 504 -6.79 -5.08 -21.05
N THR A 505 -7.97 -5.06 -21.67
CA THR A 505 -8.16 -4.93 -23.12
C THR A 505 -9.09 -3.76 -23.44
N LEU A 506 -8.59 -2.78 -24.18
CA LEU A 506 -9.36 -1.60 -24.61
C LEU A 506 -9.49 -1.61 -26.13
N ASN A 507 -10.70 -1.54 -26.66
CA ASN A 507 -10.93 -1.61 -28.10
C ASN A 507 -11.88 -0.50 -28.55
N SER A 508 -11.32 0.59 -29.10
CA SER A 508 -12.07 1.73 -29.63
C SER A 508 -11.22 2.50 -30.64
N GLY A 509 -11.72 2.70 -31.86
CA GLY A 509 -11.06 3.54 -32.87
C GLY A 509 -11.02 5.04 -32.56
N ALA A 510 -11.67 5.48 -31.48
CA ALA A 510 -11.67 6.88 -31.04
C ALA A 510 -10.86 7.11 -29.76
N LEU A 511 -10.19 6.08 -29.22
CA LEU A 511 -9.46 6.17 -27.95
C LEU A 511 -8.24 7.08 -28.10
N ALA A 512 -8.28 8.24 -27.45
CA ALA A 512 -7.22 9.25 -27.49
C ALA A 512 -6.53 9.44 -26.15
N THR A 513 -7.14 9.00 -25.04
CA THR A 513 -6.58 9.16 -23.69
C THR A 513 -6.73 7.89 -22.87
N ILE A 514 -5.63 7.44 -22.28
CA ILE A 514 -5.57 6.35 -21.31
C ILE A 514 -4.93 6.91 -20.05
N ASN A 515 -5.62 6.81 -18.91
CA ASN A 515 -5.08 7.20 -17.61
C ASN A 515 -4.90 5.93 -16.77
N LEU A 516 -3.69 5.70 -16.24
CA LEU A 516 -3.35 4.50 -15.48
C LEU A 516 -2.74 4.87 -14.12
N THR A 517 -3.19 4.23 -13.06
CA THR A 517 -2.70 4.41 -11.68
C THR A 517 -2.73 3.07 -10.94
N GLY A 518 -2.02 2.95 -9.81
CA GLY A 518 -2.05 1.75 -8.97
C GLY A 518 -1.27 0.57 -9.58
N THR A 519 -1.76 -0.66 -9.44
CA THR A 519 -1.07 -1.88 -9.90
C THR A 519 -1.72 -2.48 -11.15
N GLY A 520 -0.96 -2.71 -12.20
CA GLY A 520 -1.44 -3.32 -13.44
C GLY A 520 -0.79 -4.66 -13.74
N THR A 521 -1.51 -5.65 -14.27
CA THR A 521 -0.85 -6.81 -14.89
C THR A 521 -0.40 -6.45 -16.30
N SER A 522 -1.33 -6.28 -17.24
CA SER A 522 -1.00 -5.91 -18.63
C SER A 522 -2.13 -5.11 -19.27
N LEU A 523 -1.82 -4.38 -20.34
CA LEU A 523 -2.79 -3.62 -21.11
C LEU A 523 -2.58 -3.84 -22.61
N THR A 524 -3.65 -4.12 -23.34
CA THR A 524 -3.67 -4.06 -24.81
C THR A 524 -4.76 -3.09 -25.26
N ALA A 525 -4.36 -2.02 -25.95
CA ALA A 525 -5.27 -1.03 -26.52
C ALA A 525 -5.24 -1.12 -28.06
N THR A 526 -6.41 -1.32 -28.68
CA THR A 526 -6.58 -1.41 -30.15
C THR A 526 -7.63 -0.43 -30.66
N GLN A 527 -7.53 -0.07 -31.93
CA GLN A 527 -8.50 0.76 -32.65
C GLN A 527 -9.58 -0.06 -33.38
N GLY A 528 -9.66 -1.36 -33.09
CA GLY A 528 -10.68 -2.26 -33.63
C GLY A 528 -10.40 -2.69 -35.07
N ALA A 529 -11.46 -2.88 -35.85
CA ALA A 529 -11.39 -3.33 -37.25
C ALA A 529 -11.27 -2.17 -38.26
N LEU A 530 -11.03 -0.95 -37.80
CA LEU A 530 -11.04 0.25 -38.62
C LEU A 530 -9.94 0.19 -39.68
N THR A 531 -10.29 0.43 -40.93
CA THR A 531 -9.32 0.36 -42.05
C THR A 531 -8.54 1.66 -42.26
N THR A 532 -8.93 2.73 -41.60
CA THR A 532 -8.26 4.03 -41.63
C THR A 532 -8.37 4.66 -40.25
N ALA A 533 -7.25 4.72 -39.53
CA ALA A 533 -7.19 5.25 -38.19
C ALA A 533 -7.80 6.65 -38.09
N THR A 534 -8.68 6.85 -37.12
CA THR A 534 -9.20 8.18 -36.76
C THR A 534 -8.40 8.84 -35.65
N THR A 535 -7.69 8.04 -34.85
CA THR A 535 -6.79 8.52 -33.80
C THR A 535 -5.37 8.05 -34.09
N THR A 536 -4.44 8.99 -34.21
CA THR A 536 -3.01 8.68 -34.43
C THR A 536 -2.11 9.29 -33.36
N THR A 537 -2.71 9.98 -32.39
CA THR A 537 -2.05 10.56 -31.21
C THR A 537 -2.67 9.96 -29.95
N GLN A 538 -1.87 9.31 -29.11
CA GLN A 538 -2.31 8.70 -27.86
C GLN A 538 -1.71 9.45 -26.67
N ALA A 539 -2.55 9.94 -25.76
CA ALA A 539 -2.11 10.35 -24.42
C ALA A 539 -2.15 9.13 -23.49
N LEU A 540 -1.02 8.81 -22.87
CA LEU A 540 -0.85 7.80 -21.84
C LEU A 540 -0.40 8.51 -20.55
N ASN A 541 -1.35 8.81 -19.67
CA ASN A 541 -1.08 9.47 -18.41
C ASN A 541 -0.89 8.41 -17.31
N VAL A 542 0.23 8.47 -16.59
CA VAL A 542 0.57 7.54 -15.51
C VAL A 542 0.86 8.30 -14.21
N ASN A 543 0.45 7.72 -13.08
CA ASN A 543 0.67 8.30 -11.76
C ASN A 543 0.65 7.19 -10.70
N GLY A 544 1.80 6.90 -10.11
CA GLY A 544 1.93 5.79 -9.15
C GLY A 544 1.59 4.43 -9.77
N LEU A 545 1.79 4.26 -11.08
CA LEU A 545 1.51 3.00 -11.78
C LEU A 545 2.68 2.04 -11.62
N THR A 546 2.43 0.78 -11.27
CA THR A 546 3.40 -0.31 -11.44
C THR A 546 2.77 -1.42 -12.28
N THR A 547 3.36 -1.79 -13.41
CA THR A 547 2.92 -2.96 -14.19
C THR A 547 3.87 -4.15 -14.08
N THR A 548 3.34 -5.37 -14.03
CA THR A 548 4.16 -6.60 -14.09
C THR A 548 4.37 -7.10 -15.52
N GLY A 549 3.47 -6.74 -16.45
CA GLY A 549 3.49 -7.13 -17.84
C GLY A 549 3.48 -5.93 -18.80
N THR A 550 3.16 -6.23 -20.06
CA THR A 550 3.26 -5.28 -21.17
C THR A 550 2.07 -4.34 -21.28
N VAL A 551 2.33 -3.07 -21.59
CA VAL A 551 1.38 -2.08 -22.09
C VAL A 551 1.59 -1.96 -23.59
N THR A 552 0.63 -2.46 -24.37
CA THR A 552 0.66 -2.46 -25.84
C THR A 552 -0.37 -1.49 -26.40
N LEU A 553 0.08 -0.58 -27.26
CA LEU A 553 -0.76 0.35 -27.99
C LEU A 553 -0.90 -0.07 -29.46
N ASP A 554 -1.95 0.41 -30.11
CA ASP A 554 -2.23 0.12 -31.50
C ASP A 554 -1.10 0.60 -32.43
N THR A 555 -0.81 -0.18 -33.48
CA THR A 555 0.22 0.16 -34.47
C THR A 555 -0.09 1.40 -35.30
N ASP A 556 -1.34 1.86 -35.32
CA ASP A 556 -1.75 3.09 -35.98
C ASP A 556 -1.39 4.36 -35.18
N ILE A 557 -0.96 4.23 -33.92
CA ILE A 557 -0.52 5.36 -33.11
C ILE A 557 0.85 5.84 -33.60
N THR A 558 0.88 7.00 -34.27
CA THR A 558 2.10 7.64 -34.78
C THR A 558 2.74 8.62 -33.79
N THR A 559 1.97 9.18 -32.86
CA THR A 559 2.46 10.08 -31.81
C THR A 559 2.02 9.57 -30.45
N LEU A 560 2.96 9.30 -29.57
CA LEU A 560 2.70 8.86 -28.20
C LEU A 560 3.13 9.95 -27.23
N ASN A 561 2.20 10.42 -26.39
CA ASN A 561 2.50 11.35 -25.30
C ASN A 561 2.38 10.59 -23.98
N VAL A 562 3.49 10.33 -23.31
CA VAL A 562 3.53 9.74 -21.96
C VAL A 562 3.71 10.85 -20.94
N ASN A 563 2.85 10.90 -19.93
CA ASN A 563 2.91 11.91 -18.88
C ASN A 563 2.93 11.25 -17.51
N SER A 564 4.07 11.32 -16.80
CA SER A 564 4.22 10.80 -15.44
C SER A 564 4.07 11.91 -14.40
N SER A 565 2.99 11.88 -13.63
CA SER A 565 2.61 12.99 -12.74
C SER A 565 2.51 12.53 -11.29
N THR A 566 2.93 13.39 -10.37
CA THR A 566 2.79 13.32 -8.90
C THR A 566 3.44 12.14 -8.16
N ALA A 567 3.40 10.92 -8.68
CA ALA A 567 4.03 9.74 -8.08
C ALA A 567 4.74 8.90 -9.14
N ALA A 568 5.89 8.34 -8.77
CA ALA A 568 6.74 7.56 -9.66
C ALA A 568 5.96 6.39 -10.30
N SER A 569 6.20 6.15 -11.58
CA SER A 569 5.54 5.08 -12.33
C SER A 569 6.56 4.16 -13.00
N THR A 570 6.32 2.85 -12.92
CA THR A 570 7.10 1.80 -13.57
C THR A 570 6.22 1.00 -14.51
N ILE A 571 6.57 0.98 -15.79
CA ILE A 571 5.95 0.12 -16.80
C ILE A 571 6.96 -0.96 -17.17
N ASN A 572 6.64 -2.23 -16.93
CA ASN A 572 7.56 -3.33 -17.21
C ASN A 572 7.92 -3.41 -18.70
N SER A 573 6.95 -3.25 -19.60
CA SER A 573 7.24 -3.17 -21.03
C SER A 573 6.24 -2.27 -21.75
N LEU A 574 6.70 -1.25 -22.46
CA LEU A 574 5.86 -0.38 -23.30
C LEU A 574 6.05 -0.69 -24.79
N VAL A 575 4.99 -1.12 -25.47
CA VAL A 575 5.00 -1.43 -26.91
C VAL A 575 4.15 -0.41 -27.65
N ALA A 576 4.79 0.40 -28.51
CA ALA A 576 4.13 1.35 -29.39
C ALA A 576 4.84 1.34 -30.75
N ALA A 577 4.75 0.20 -31.44
CA ALA A 577 5.57 -0.11 -32.61
C ALA A 577 5.38 0.86 -33.80
N GLY A 578 4.24 1.53 -33.89
CA GLY A 578 3.94 2.53 -34.93
C GLY A 578 4.31 3.97 -34.59
N ALA A 579 4.70 4.27 -33.35
CA ALA A 579 4.95 5.63 -32.90
C ALA A 579 6.26 6.14 -33.51
N THR A 580 6.18 7.19 -34.32
CA THR A 580 7.34 7.87 -34.91
C THR A 580 7.86 8.99 -34.02
N ALA A 581 6.97 9.62 -33.25
CA ALA A 581 7.28 10.60 -32.22
C ALA A 581 6.79 10.13 -30.85
N VAL A 582 7.69 10.08 -29.87
CA VAL A 582 7.38 9.77 -28.47
C VAL A 582 7.75 10.95 -27.60
N ASN A 583 6.79 11.52 -26.89
CA ASN A 583 7.00 12.65 -25.99
C ASN A 583 6.78 12.20 -24.55
N VAL A 584 7.76 12.42 -23.69
CA VAL A 584 7.68 12.18 -22.25
C VAL A 584 7.59 13.52 -21.53
N SER A 585 6.72 13.61 -20.54
CA SER A 585 6.45 14.83 -19.78
C SER A 585 6.03 14.50 -18.34
N GLY A 586 5.89 15.55 -17.53
CA GLY A 586 5.41 15.45 -16.15
C GLY A 586 6.50 15.70 -15.11
N ASN A 587 6.19 15.48 -13.85
CA ASN A 587 7.03 15.86 -12.71
C ASN A 587 7.41 14.70 -11.79
N ALA A 588 6.98 13.48 -12.11
CA ALA A 588 7.32 12.29 -11.37
C ALA A 588 8.21 11.37 -12.20
N ASN A 589 8.96 10.50 -11.51
CA ASN A 589 9.84 9.56 -12.19
C ASN A 589 9.05 8.61 -13.09
N LEU A 590 9.62 8.24 -14.23
CA LEU A 590 9.09 7.24 -15.14
C LEU A 590 10.17 6.22 -15.45
N THR A 591 9.92 4.98 -15.11
CA THR A 591 10.78 3.85 -15.48
C THR A 591 10.06 2.97 -16.48
N LEU A 592 10.63 2.83 -17.67
CA LEU A 592 10.25 1.80 -18.63
C LEU A 592 11.30 0.71 -18.54
N THR A 593 11.03 -0.39 -17.83
CA THR A 593 12.00 -1.51 -17.70
C THR A 593 12.36 -2.08 -19.07
N GLY A 594 11.41 -2.06 -20.00
CA GLY A 594 11.66 -2.24 -21.42
C GLY A 594 10.69 -1.46 -22.29
N GLN A 595 11.08 -1.24 -23.54
CA GLN A 595 10.26 -0.53 -24.51
C GLN A 595 10.53 -1.02 -25.93
N THR A 596 9.47 -1.16 -26.72
CA THR A 596 9.52 -1.53 -28.15
C THR A 596 8.92 -0.39 -28.97
N LEU A 597 9.80 0.48 -29.49
CA LEU A 597 9.46 1.70 -30.21
C LEU A 597 10.04 1.67 -31.64
N THR A 598 9.73 0.62 -32.39
CA THR A 598 10.44 0.28 -33.65
C THR A 598 10.35 1.33 -34.75
N ALA A 599 9.32 2.17 -34.77
CA ALA A 599 9.16 3.25 -35.74
C ALA A 599 9.68 4.60 -35.24
N ALA A 600 10.12 4.70 -33.98
CA ALA A 600 10.47 5.98 -33.36
C ALA A 600 11.68 6.60 -34.05
N THR A 601 11.49 7.79 -34.60
CA THR A 601 12.56 8.63 -35.15
C THR A 601 13.04 9.66 -34.14
N GLN A 602 12.19 10.02 -33.17
CA GLN A 602 12.49 10.97 -32.12
C GLN A 602 11.78 10.58 -30.82
N ILE A 603 12.54 10.61 -29.71
CA ILE A 603 12.02 10.63 -28.35
C ILE A 603 12.35 12.00 -27.75
N THR A 604 11.36 12.71 -27.22
CA THR A 604 11.54 14.02 -26.59
C THR A 604 11.06 13.95 -25.15
N ASN A 605 11.98 14.01 -24.19
CA ASN A 605 11.68 14.14 -22.79
C ASN A 605 11.64 15.63 -22.39
N THR A 606 10.57 16.02 -21.72
CA THR A 606 10.38 17.35 -21.13
C THR A 606 10.03 17.24 -19.63
N SER A 607 10.15 16.04 -19.05
CA SER A 607 9.85 15.82 -17.64
C SER A 607 10.88 16.49 -16.74
N THR A 608 10.42 16.90 -15.56
CA THR A 608 11.30 17.29 -14.46
C THR A 608 11.60 16.13 -13.50
N GLY A 609 10.84 15.03 -13.61
CA GLY A 609 11.16 13.76 -12.94
C GLY A 609 12.13 12.93 -13.78
N ASN A 610 12.81 11.98 -13.14
CA ASN A 610 13.81 11.12 -13.77
C ASN A 610 13.16 10.19 -14.80
N LEU A 611 13.81 9.95 -15.93
CA LEU A 611 13.36 9.00 -16.95
C LEU A 611 14.36 7.86 -17.09
N THR A 612 13.89 6.62 -17.02
CA THR A 612 14.71 5.44 -17.31
C THR A 612 14.11 4.67 -18.48
N LEU A 613 14.92 4.43 -19.50
CA LEU A 613 14.60 3.64 -20.69
C LEU A 613 15.48 2.37 -20.69
N GLY A 614 14.91 1.25 -20.27
CA GLY A 614 15.68 0.01 -20.01
C GLY A 614 16.11 -0.78 -21.26
N SER A 615 15.51 -0.55 -22.43
CA SER A 615 15.96 -1.11 -23.71
C SER A 615 16.77 -0.10 -24.53
N ALA A 616 17.65 -0.60 -25.39
CA ALA A 616 18.43 0.26 -26.28
C ALA A 616 17.54 1.01 -27.29
N LEU A 617 17.87 2.28 -27.55
CA LEU A 617 17.23 3.07 -28.59
C LEU A 617 17.55 2.51 -29.98
N GLY A 618 16.61 2.63 -30.90
CA GLY A 618 16.83 2.29 -32.30
C GLY A 618 17.98 3.13 -32.89
N THR A 619 18.73 2.57 -33.84
CA THR A 619 19.95 3.22 -34.36
C THR A 619 19.68 4.55 -35.08
N ALA A 620 18.44 4.80 -35.52
CA ALA A 620 18.02 6.04 -36.17
C ALA A 620 17.11 6.91 -35.27
N THR A 621 16.96 6.56 -34.00
CA THR A 621 16.08 7.26 -33.06
C THR A 621 16.87 8.36 -32.35
N ALA A 622 16.59 9.62 -32.67
CA ALA A 622 17.12 10.75 -31.91
C ALA A 622 16.49 10.82 -30.51
N TYR A 623 17.23 11.38 -29.56
CA TYR A 623 16.76 11.60 -28.19
C TYR A 623 17.07 13.03 -27.76
N THR A 624 16.10 13.69 -27.12
CA THR A 624 16.27 14.99 -26.48
C THR A 624 15.73 14.88 -25.07
N GLY A 625 16.59 15.09 -24.08
CA GLY A 625 16.29 14.85 -22.68
C GLY A 625 15.77 16.07 -21.92
N GLY A 626 15.39 15.82 -20.67
CA GLY A 626 14.66 16.74 -19.80
C GLY A 626 15.55 17.52 -18.83
N THR A 627 15.00 17.82 -17.64
CA THR A 627 15.78 18.39 -16.52
C THR A 627 15.99 17.40 -15.37
N GLY A 628 15.35 16.24 -15.42
CA GLY A 628 15.56 15.15 -14.45
C GLY A 628 16.58 14.17 -15.00
N ASN A 629 17.10 13.29 -14.13
CA ASN A 629 18.16 12.36 -14.50
C ASN A 629 17.64 11.33 -15.50
N ASP A 630 18.17 11.35 -16.71
CA ASP A 630 17.82 10.47 -17.81
C ASP A 630 18.79 9.27 -17.86
N VAL A 631 18.26 8.05 -17.91
CA VAL A 631 19.04 6.82 -18.06
C VAL A 631 18.65 6.14 -19.36
N ILE A 632 19.57 6.15 -20.34
CA ILE A 632 19.33 5.62 -21.69
C ILE A 632 20.46 4.70 -22.17
N THR A 633 20.12 3.77 -23.06
CA THR A 633 21.10 2.89 -23.71
C THR A 633 21.05 3.09 -25.23
N LEU A 634 22.21 3.20 -25.87
CA LEU A 634 22.37 3.32 -27.31
C LEU A 634 22.99 2.05 -27.88
N ALA A 635 22.38 1.50 -28.93
CA ALA A 635 22.95 0.36 -29.64
C ALA A 635 24.25 0.72 -30.38
N ALA A 636 25.06 -0.28 -30.70
CA ALA A 636 26.20 -0.10 -31.60
C ALA A 636 25.75 0.48 -32.96
N SER A 637 26.60 1.29 -33.59
CA SER A 637 26.28 1.98 -34.86
C SER A 637 25.07 2.90 -34.79
N HIS A 638 24.76 3.47 -33.62
CA HIS A 638 23.76 4.54 -33.50
C HIS A 638 24.17 5.73 -34.40
N ALA A 639 23.20 6.28 -35.13
CA ALA A 639 23.41 7.20 -36.25
C ALA A 639 22.68 8.54 -36.08
N ALA A 640 21.89 8.70 -35.02
CA ALA A 640 21.19 9.92 -34.69
C ALA A 640 21.89 10.69 -33.56
N ALA A 641 21.65 11.99 -33.48
CA ALA A 641 22.13 12.81 -32.39
C ALA A 641 21.26 12.61 -31.13
N VAL A 642 21.92 12.60 -29.98
CA VAL A 642 21.33 12.45 -28.65
C VAL A 642 21.77 13.64 -27.80
N THR A 643 20.83 14.25 -27.09
CA THR A 643 21.11 15.23 -26.04
C THR A 643 20.31 14.83 -24.80
N THR A 644 20.91 14.74 -23.61
CA THR A 644 20.19 14.34 -22.38
C THR A 644 19.67 15.52 -21.55
N GLY A 645 20.16 16.74 -21.81
CA GLY A 645 19.53 17.95 -21.29
C GLY A 645 20.26 18.51 -20.08
N THR A 646 19.61 18.55 -18.93
CA THR A 646 20.26 18.92 -17.66
C THR A 646 19.88 17.90 -16.60
N GLY A 647 20.71 17.71 -15.59
CA GLY A 647 20.50 16.68 -14.57
C GLY A 647 21.72 15.76 -14.54
N ASP A 648 21.74 14.77 -13.65
CA ASP A 648 22.85 13.81 -13.61
C ASP A 648 22.46 12.61 -14.48
N ASP A 649 22.71 12.71 -15.79
CA ASP A 649 22.27 11.75 -16.78
C ASP A 649 23.24 10.57 -16.90
N THR A 650 22.74 9.43 -17.40
CA THR A 650 23.51 8.20 -17.61
C THR A 650 23.26 7.66 -18.99
N VAL A 651 24.30 7.61 -19.82
CA VAL A 651 24.22 7.09 -21.19
C VAL A 651 25.10 5.86 -21.33
N THR A 652 24.48 4.71 -21.61
CA THR A 652 25.20 3.48 -21.98
C THR A 652 25.40 3.41 -23.48
N ILE A 653 26.64 3.24 -23.95
CA ILE A 653 26.96 3.14 -25.38
C ILE A 653 27.42 1.71 -25.71
N GLY A 654 26.72 1.06 -26.63
CA GLY A 654 27.00 -0.31 -27.06
C GLY A 654 28.12 -0.48 -28.10
N GLY A 655 28.71 0.60 -28.61
CA GLY A 655 29.77 0.55 -29.64
C GLY A 655 30.04 1.88 -30.32
N ALA A 656 30.91 1.87 -31.33
CA ALA A 656 31.18 3.05 -32.14
C ALA A 656 29.93 3.57 -32.87
N PHE A 657 29.84 4.88 -33.05
CA PHE A 657 28.74 5.52 -33.78
C PHE A 657 28.89 5.38 -35.29
N ALA A 658 27.74 5.37 -35.98
CA ALA A 658 27.67 5.55 -37.42
C ALA A 658 27.73 7.06 -37.77
N ALA A 659 27.85 7.37 -39.06
CA ALA A 659 27.86 8.77 -39.52
C ALA A 659 26.58 9.50 -39.08
N GLY A 660 26.75 10.63 -38.37
CA GLY A 660 25.66 11.43 -37.82
C GLY A 660 25.31 11.14 -36.35
N GLY A 661 25.83 10.05 -35.77
CA GLY A 661 25.66 9.73 -34.35
C GLY A 661 26.56 10.58 -33.46
N SER A 662 25.99 11.14 -32.40
CA SER A 662 26.71 11.89 -31.36
C SER A 662 25.88 11.92 -30.07
N VAL A 663 26.54 12.13 -28.93
CA VAL A 663 25.89 12.31 -27.63
C VAL A 663 26.43 13.56 -26.96
N ASP A 664 25.52 14.44 -26.57
CA ASP A 664 25.81 15.59 -25.72
C ASP A 664 25.07 15.40 -24.39
N ALA A 665 25.78 15.21 -23.28
CA ALA A 665 25.11 15.02 -22.00
C ALA A 665 24.53 16.34 -21.42
N GLY A 666 24.86 17.47 -22.05
CA GLY A 666 24.43 18.79 -21.61
C GLY A 666 25.38 19.38 -20.55
N ALA A 667 25.44 20.71 -20.47
CA ALA A 667 26.51 21.39 -19.73
C ALA A 667 26.26 21.52 -18.21
N ALA A 668 25.15 20.99 -17.69
CA ALA A 668 24.75 21.17 -16.30
C ALA A 668 24.25 19.84 -15.72
N GLY A 669 24.99 19.33 -14.74
CA GLY A 669 24.82 17.96 -14.29
C GLY A 669 26.17 17.37 -13.89
N THR A 670 26.14 16.16 -13.35
CA THR A 670 27.30 15.26 -13.29
C THR A 670 26.97 14.02 -14.11
N ASP A 671 27.31 14.07 -15.40
CA ASP A 671 26.85 13.08 -16.36
C ASP A 671 27.80 11.89 -16.46
N THR A 672 27.22 10.70 -16.60
CA THR A 672 27.95 9.42 -16.62
C THR A 672 27.86 8.74 -17.97
N LEU A 673 29.02 8.58 -18.61
CA LEU A 673 29.20 7.70 -19.75
C LEU A 673 29.44 6.26 -19.27
N VAL A 674 28.62 5.32 -19.73
CA VAL A 674 28.73 3.90 -19.37
C VAL A 674 29.18 3.08 -20.57
N LEU A 675 30.26 2.32 -20.39
CA LEU A 675 30.85 1.45 -21.42
C LEU A 675 31.17 0.08 -20.83
N ALA A 676 30.94 -0.97 -21.61
CA ALA A 676 31.63 -2.24 -21.34
C ALA A 676 33.12 -2.07 -21.68
N ASP A 677 34.02 -2.77 -20.97
CA ASP A 677 35.47 -2.58 -21.11
C ASP A 677 35.95 -2.78 -22.55
N THR A 678 35.48 -3.84 -23.20
CA THR A 678 35.79 -4.14 -24.60
C THR A 678 35.31 -3.06 -25.57
N VAL A 679 34.19 -2.39 -25.24
CA VAL A 679 33.71 -1.23 -26.00
C VAL A 679 34.62 -0.04 -25.74
N ALA A 680 34.96 0.25 -24.48
CA ALA A 680 35.86 1.34 -24.12
C ALA A 680 37.23 1.23 -24.81
N VAL A 681 37.82 0.04 -24.84
CA VAL A 681 39.06 -0.25 -25.59
C VAL A 681 38.88 0.06 -27.08
N THR A 682 37.76 -0.38 -27.67
CA THR A 682 37.49 -0.16 -29.10
C THR A 682 37.32 1.32 -29.43
N VAL A 683 36.50 2.05 -28.66
CA VAL A 683 36.16 3.44 -28.95
C VAL A 683 37.29 4.41 -28.59
N SER A 684 38.12 4.09 -27.60
CA SER A 684 39.28 4.91 -27.21
C SER A 684 40.53 4.66 -28.07
N SER A 685 40.49 3.73 -29.03
CA SER A 685 41.63 3.47 -29.93
C SER A 685 41.89 4.56 -30.99
N SER A 686 41.02 5.57 -31.10
CA SER A 686 41.10 6.66 -32.07
C SER A 686 40.43 7.94 -31.55
N THR A 687 40.89 9.11 -32.02
CA THR A 687 40.32 10.42 -31.67
C THR A 687 38.93 10.67 -32.26
N THR A 688 38.43 9.81 -33.17
CA THR A 688 37.14 10.03 -33.84
C THR A 688 35.98 10.03 -32.85
N PHE A 689 36.00 9.12 -31.87
CA PHE A 689 34.90 8.99 -30.91
C PHE A 689 34.84 10.16 -29.93
N ALA A 690 36.00 10.69 -29.50
CA ALA A 690 36.10 11.86 -28.64
C ALA A 690 35.35 13.09 -29.19
N GLY A 691 35.33 13.27 -30.52
CA GLY A 691 34.59 14.37 -31.15
C GLY A 691 33.07 14.15 -31.29
N LEU A 692 32.56 12.98 -30.86
CA LEU A 692 31.15 12.59 -30.96
C LEU A 692 30.48 12.50 -29.58
N ILE A 693 31.24 12.63 -28.50
CA ILE A 693 30.73 12.75 -27.13
C ILE A 693 31.12 14.12 -26.56
N SER A 694 30.31 14.68 -25.68
CA SER A 694 30.63 15.92 -24.98
C SER A 694 29.90 16.05 -23.66
N ASN A 695 30.48 16.82 -22.73
CA ASN A 695 29.91 17.20 -21.44
C ASN A 695 29.64 16.01 -20.51
N PHE A 696 30.43 14.94 -20.60
CA PHE A 696 30.43 13.89 -19.58
C PHE A 696 31.48 14.22 -18.52
N GLU A 697 31.17 13.98 -17.24
CA GLU A 697 32.13 14.14 -16.13
C GLU A 697 32.67 12.80 -15.62
N ARG A 698 31.89 11.72 -15.79
CA ARG A 698 32.19 10.39 -15.25
C ARG A 698 32.20 9.32 -16.33
N LEU A 699 33.13 8.38 -16.21
CA LEU A 699 33.17 7.13 -16.93
C LEU A 699 32.82 5.99 -15.97
N SER A 700 31.92 5.10 -16.38
CA SER A 700 31.64 3.84 -15.69
C SER A 700 31.93 2.67 -16.61
N LEU A 701 32.96 1.90 -16.26
CA LEU A 701 33.32 0.65 -16.91
C LEU A 701 32.60 -0.49 -16.22
N THR A 702 31.74 -1.21 -16.96
CA THR A 702 30.83 -2.22 -16.39
C THR A 702 31.30 -3.65 -16.58
N GLY A 703 32.37 -3.89 -17.35
CA GLY A 703 32.94 -5.22 -17.49
C GLY A 703 33.93 -5.53 -16.36
N THR A 704 34.16 -6.81 -16.13
CA THR A 704 35.38 -7.25 -15.45
C THR A 704 36.43 -7.48 -16.53
N ALA A 705 37.60 -6.87 -16.38
CA ALA A 705 38.66 -7.03 -17.37
C ALA A 705 39.24 -8.46 -17.32
N ASP A 706 38.84 -9.29 -18.28
CA ASP A 706 39.20 -10.72 -18.42
C ASP A 706 40.43 -10.96 -19.31
N ALA A 707 41.02 -9.88 -19.85
CA ALA A 707 42.26 -9.83 -20.59
C ALA A 707 42.97 -8.49 -20.33
N ASP A 708 44.25 -8.40 -20.71
CA ASP A 708 44.96 -7.12 -20.74
C ASP A 708 44.24 -6.13 -21.66
N GLN A 709 43.80 -5.02 -21.10
CA GLN A 709 43.03 -3.98 -21.78
C GLN A 709 43.65 -2.62 -21.58
N THR A 710 43.54 -1.74 -22.58
CA THR A 710 44.00 -0.35 -22.49
C THR A 710 42.89 0.59 -22.94
N VAL A 711 42.55 1.53 -22.07
CA VAL A 711 41.56 2.58 -22.31
C VAL A 711 42.27 3.93 -22.26
N ASP A 712 42.27 4.63 -23.40
CA ASP A 712 42.89 5.95 -23.52
C ASP A 712 41.88 7.05 -23.22
N LEU A 713 42.01 7.70 -22.06
CA LEU A 713 41.06 8.73 -21.61
C LEU A 713 41.16 10.03 -22.42
N ALA A 714 42.28 10.28 -23.11
CA ALA A 714 42.37 11.42 -24.02
C ALA A 714 41.42 11.29 -25.22
N ASN A 715 41.03 10.05 -25.55
CA ASN A 715 40.04 9.75 -26.59
C ASN A 715 38.61 9.55 -26.03
N LEU A 716 38.41 9.81 -24.73
CA LEU A 716 37.12 9.78 -24.04
C LEU A 716 36.88 11.11 -23.30
N ASP A 717 37.02 12.22 -24.02
CA ASP A 717 36.80 13.60 -23.51
C ASP A 717 37.62 13.97 -22.26
N ASN A 718 38.74 13.30 -22.00
CA ASN A 718 39.58 13.49 -20.81
C ASN A 718 38.80 13.30 -19.49
N LEU A 719 37.86 12.36 -19.48
CA LEU A 719 37.11 11.98 -18.28
C LEU A 719 38.05 11.69 -17.11
N ASN A 720 37.80 12.31 -15.97
CA ASN A 720 38.70 12.27 -14.81
C ASN A 720 38.07 11.60 -13.58
N TYR A 721 36.87 11.04 -13.71
CA TYR A 721 36.24 10.18 -12.72
C TYR A 721 35.91 8.84 -13.39
N ILE A 722 36.47 7.73 -12.89
CA ILE A 722 36.40 6.42 -13.53
C ILE A 722 35.97 5.39 -12.49
N LYS A 723 34.79 4.81 -12.67
CA LYS A 723 34.33 3.63 -11.95
C LYS A 723 34.74 2.38 -12.72
N VAL A 724 35.34 1.41 -12.02
CA VAL A 724 35.74 0.11 -12.57
C VAL A 724 34.95 -1.01 -11.90
N ALA A 725 34.48 -1.97 -12.69
CA ALA A 725 33.71 -3.10 -12.17
C ALA A 725 34.57 -4.33 -11.80
N GLY A 726 35.84 -4.39 -12.21
CA GLY A 726 36.78 -5.42 -11.75
C GLY A 726 37.91 -5.70 -12.73
N VAL A 727 38.91 -6.47 -12.29
CA VAL A 727 39.98 -7.02 -13.13
C VAL A 727 40.23 -8.47 -12.70
N ASP A 728 40.28 -9.41 -13.63
CA ASP A 728 40.53 -10.83 -13.34
C ASP A 728 42.00 -11.11 -13.01
N THR A 729 42.23 -12.18 -12.25
CA THR A 729 43.57 -12.60 -11.83
C THR A 729 44.53 -12.74 -13.01
N GLY A 730 45.70 -12.10 -12.90
CA GLY A 730 46.76 -12.16 -13.92
C GLY A 730 46.59 -11.20 -15.11
N ASN A 731 45.50 -10.43 -15.16
CA ASN A 731 45.24 -9.43 -16.20
C ASN A 731 45.46 -8.00 -15.69
N THR A 732 45.63 -7.06 -16.63
CA THR A 732 45.78 -5.63 -16.34
C THR A 732 44.75 -4.77 -17.08
N LEU A 733 44.03 -3.92 -16.35
CA LEU A 733 43.28 -2.80 -16.94
C LEU A 733 44.13 -1.53 -16.88
N SER A 734 44.57 -1.06 -18.04
CA SER A 734 45.41 0.15 -18.16
C SER A 734 44.57 1.36 -18.57
N LEU A 735 44.44 2.33 -17.68
CA LEU A 735 43.92 3.67 -17.95
C LEU A 735 45.09 4.59 -18.30
N THR A 736 45.16 5.03 -19.55
CA THR A 736 46.26 5.87 -20.04
C THR A 736 45.81 7.30 -20.28
N ASN A 737 46.78 8.21 -20.25
CA ASN A 737 46.57 9.65 -20.42
C ASN A 737 45.56 10.22 -19.41
N VAL A 738 45.57 9.71 -18.18
CA VAL A 738 44.75 10.28 -17.10
C VAL A 738 45.28 11.66 -16.72
N ALA A 739 44.44 12.52 -16.14
CA ALA A 739 44.83 13.84 -15.65
C ALA A 739 45.14 13.83 -14.14
N SER A 740 45.84 14.85 -13.64
CA SER A 740 45.95 15.08 -12.19
C SER A 740 44.56 15.35 -11.61
N GLY A 741 44.32 14.86 -10.40
CA GLY A 741 43.02 14.87 -9.73
C GLY A 741 42.08 13.74 -10.15
N VAL A 742 42.57 12.73 -10.90
CA VAL A 742 41.75 11.58 -11.31
C VAL A 742 41.12 10.89 -10.10
N THR A 743 39.86 10.49 -10.23
CA THR A 743 39.15 9.68 -9.22
C THR A 743 38.89 8.28 -9.76
N LEU A 744 39.48 7.27 -9.15
CA LEU A 744 39.29 5.85 -9.47
C LEU A 744 38.36 5.23 -8.44
N VAL A 745 37.28 4.57 -8.87
CA VAL A 745 36.31 3.95 -7.95
C VAL A 745 36.29 2.44 -8.18
N ALA A 746 36.76 1.68 -7.19
CA ALA A 746 37.05 0.24 -7.28
C ALA A 746 36.21 -0.59 -6.29
N ASN A 747 34.90 -0.38 -6.27
CA ASN A 747 33.99 -0.97 -5.28
C ASN A 747 33.77 -2.49 -5.42
N SER A 748 34.13 -3.10 -6.56
CA SER A 748 33.87 -4.51 -6.84
C SER A 748 35.03 -5.45 -6.49
N GLY A 749 36.14 -4.92 -5.99
CA GLY A 749 37.40 -5.67 -5.88
C GLY A 749 38.03 -5.95 -7.25
N THR A 750 39.36 -6.08 -7.30
CA THR A 750 40.11 -6.39 -8.52
C THR A 750 41.12 -7.48 -8.19
N ALA A 751 40.97 -8.67 -8.76
CA ALA A 751 41.91 -9.77 -8.56
C ALA A 751 43.21 -9.60 -9.37
N GLY A 752 43.14 -8.87 -10.49
CA GLY A 752 44.29 -8.45 -11.30
C GLY A 752 44.83 -7.06 -10.94
N THR A 753 45.48 -6.42 -11.92
CA THR A 753 46.11 -5.09 -11.76
C THR A 753 45.29 -3.98 -12.41
N LEU A 754 44.96 -2.94 -11.65
CA LEU A 754 44.50 -1.66 -12.17
C LEU A 754 45.70 -0.72 -12.31
N LEU A 755 45.99 -0.30 -13.53
CA LEU A 755 47.08 0.65 -13.85
C LEU A 755 46.49 1.99 -14.28
N ALA A 756 46.85 3.09 -13.63
CA ALA A 756 46.53 4.44 -14.07
C ALA A 756 47.81 5.25 -14.32
N SER A 757 47.95 5.79 -15.53
CA SER A 757 49.16 6.50 -15.97
C SER A 757 48.88 7.91 -16.45
N LEU A 758 49.57 8.87 -15.83
CA LEU A 758 49.39 10.30 -16.07
C LEU A 758 49.87 10.70 -17.47
N ALA A 759 49.11 11.55 -18.16
CA ALA A 759 49.47 12.04 -19.50
C ALA A 759 50.75 12.89 -19.48
N VAL A 760 50.84 13.84 -18.54
CA VAL A 760 51.95 14.78 -18.37
C VAL A 760 52.14 15.05 -16.87
N GLY A 761 53.33 14.76 -16.35
CA GLY A 761 53.68 14.98 -14.95
C GLY A 761 54.11 16.41 -14.63
N SER A 762 53.73 16.84 -13.43
CA SER A 762 54.22 17.97 -12.67
C SER A 762 54.98 17.46 -11.44
N SER A 763 55.00 18.22 -10.33
CA SER A 763 55.61 17.79 -9.06
C SER A 763 54.59 17.79 -7.91
N SER A 764 53.30 17.83 -8.26
CA SER A 764 52.17 17.98 -7.34
C SER A 764 50.92 17.29 -7.89
N ASP A 765 51.10 16.18 -8.61
CA ASP A 765 49.97 15.47 -9.20
C ASP A 765 49.26 14.59 -8.18
N VAL A 766 47.93 14.54 -8.30
CA VAL A 766 47.06 13.86 -7.33
C VAL A 766 46.30 12.72 -8.01
N ALA A 767 46.25 11.55 -7.38
CA ALA A 767 45.31 10.48 -7.68
C ALA A 767 44.37 10.29 -6.49
N ASN A 768 43.07 10.21 -6.73
CA ASN A 768 42.07 9.86 -5.73
C ASN A 768 41.57 8.44 -6.02
N VAL A 769 41.45 7.63 -4.98
CA VAL A 769 40.99 6.24 -5.04
C VAL A 769 39.86 6.10 -4.05
N SER A 770 38.70 5.62 -4.50
CA SER A 770 37.55 5.38 -3.65
C SER A 770 37.20 3.89 -3.66
N VAL A 771 37.00 3.35 -2.46
CA VAL A 771 36.53 1.98 -2.25
C VAL A 771 35.38 2.07 -1.26
N SER A 772 34.18 1.73 -1.72
CA SER A 772 32.95 1.78 -0.93
C SER A 772 32.19 0.47 -1.07
N ALA A 773 31.98 -0.24 0.04
CA ALA A 773 31.20 -1.48 0.08
C ALA A 773 30.80 -1.84 1.51
N SER A 774 29.71 -2.58 1.67
CA SER A 774 29.27 -3.10 2.98
C SER A 774 30.09 -4.30 3.48
N THR A 775 30.99 -4.81 2.65
CA THR A 775 31.96 -5.87 2.99
C THR A 775 33.32 -5.47 2.44
N ALA A 776 34.40 -5.93 3.11
CA ALA A 776 35.76 -5.64 2.68
C ALA A 776 35.97 -5.97 1.19
N LYS A 777 36.79 -5.15 0.54
CA LYS A 777 37.11 -5.28 -0.90
C LYS A 777 38.61 -5.30 -1.07
N THR A 778 39.07 -6.21 -1.94
CA THR A 778 40.48 -6.38 -2.24
C THR A 778 40.79 -5.86 -3.63
N VAL A 779 41.76 -4.96 -3.71
CA VAL A 779 42.42 -4.49 -4.93
C VAL A 779 43.81 -5.10 -4.94
N THR A 780 44.00 -6.23 -5.62
CA THR A 780 45.25 -6.99 -5.60
C THR A 780 46.43 -6.16 -6.12
N GLY A 781 46.29 -5.52 -7.27
CA GLY A 781 47.31 -4.63 -7.82
C GLY A 781 46.76 -3.26 -8.15
N LEU A 782 47.31 -2.22 -7.53
CA LEU A 782 47.06 -0.83 -7.89
C LEU A 782 48.40 -0.18 -8.28
N THR A 783 48.56 0.11 -9.57
CA THR A 783 49.74 0.80 -10.08
C THR A 783 49.35 2.22 -10.51
N LEU A 784 49.95 3.20 -9.86
CA LEU A 784 49.79 4.61 -10.16
C LEU A 784 51.14 5.15 -10.62
N THR A 785 51.22 5.71 -11.82
CA THR A 785 52.50 6.19 -12.36
C THR A 785 52.47 7.70 -12.55
N GLY A 786 53.36 8.39 -11.83
CA GLY A 786 53.61 9.83 -11.97
C GLY A 786 52.80 10.71 -11.04
N PHE A 787 52.27 10.18 -9.93
CA PHE A 787 51.55 10.98 -8.93
C PHE A 787 52.42 11.22 -7.69
N GLU A 788 52.36 12.43 -7.14
CA GLU A 788 53.05 12.74 -5.87
C GLU A 788 52.14 12.56 -4.66
N THR A 789 50.82 12.57 -4.86
CA THR A 789 49.83 12.43 -3.79
C THR A 789 48.78 11.42 -4.19
N VAL A 790 48.54 10.44 -3.31
CA VAL A 790 47.46 9.45 -3.47
C VAL A 790 46.50 9.61 -2.31
N ASN A 791 45.23 9.90 -2.60
CA ASN A 791 44.19 10.03 -1.59
C ASN A 791 43.26 8.81 -1.67
N PHE A 792 43.00 8.17 -0.54
CA PHE A 792 42.01 7.10 -0.41
C PHE A 792 40.78 7.62 0.31
N ALA A 793 39.60 7.36 -0.26
CA ALA A 793 38.30 7.56 0.35
C ALA A 793 37.65 6.17 0.58
N THR A 794 37.66 5.71 1.83
CA THR A 794 37.22 4.37 2.24
C THR A 794 35.87 4.44 2.95
N ASP A 795 34.89 3.65 2.50
CA ASP A 795 33.51 3.75 2.99
C ASP A 795 32.89 2.36 3.24
N ASP A 796 32.40 2.15 4.46
CA ASP A 796 31.58 1.00 4.82
C ASP A 796 30.12 1.33 4.50
N SER A 797 29.68 0.95 3.30
CA SER A 797 28.34 1.31 2.81
C SER A 797 27.19 0.52 3.46
N ALA A 798 27.47 -0.25 4.53
CA ALA A 798 26.44 -0.81 5.38
C ALA A 798 25.60 0.30 6.04
N THR A 799 24.32 0.02 6.31
CA THR A 799 23.44 0.98 7.01
C THR A 799 23.94 1.39 8.40
N THR A 800 24.83 0.59 8.99
CA THR A 800 25.61 0.91 10.18
C THR A 800 27.04 0.42 9.96
N ALA A 801 27.98 1.36 9.84
CA ALA A 801 29.39 1.03 9.63
C ALA A 801 29.95 0.16 10.76
N THR A 802 30.45 -1.00 10.37
CA THR A 802 31.06 -2.05 11.20
C THR A 802 32.58 -1.86 11.36
N GLY A 803 33.18 -0.99 10.54
CA GLY A 803 34.63 -0.76 10.58
C GLY A 803 35.41 -1.84 9.85
N ILE A 804 34.87 -2.38 8.74
CA ILE A 804 35.64 -3.23 7.83
C ILE A 804 36.93 -2.54 7.39
N ALA A 805 37.96 -3.32 7.04
CA ALA A 805 39.15 -2.81 6.38
C ALA A 805 39.16 -3.26 4.91
N HIS A 806 39.22 -2.30 3.97
CA HIS A 806 39.49 -2.63 2.57
C HIS A 806 40.97 -2.98 2.39
N ILE A 807 41.30 -3.71 1.33
CA ILE A 807 42.65 -4.23 1.10
C ILE A 807 43.17 -3.75 -0.24
N VAL A 808 44.36 -3.16 -0.25
CA VAL A 808 45.19 -2.98 -1.43
C VAL A 808 46.43 -3.85 -1.24
N THR A 809 46.50 -5.01 -1.89
CA THR A 809 47.59 -5.97 -1.62
C THR A 809 48.93 -5.40 -2.07
N THR A 810 48.97 -4.75 -3.24
CA THR A 810 50.17 -4.04 -3.71
C THR A 810 49.80 -2.68 -4.29
N LEU A 811 50.34 -1.62 -3.67
CA LEU A 811 50.33 -0.26 -4.21
C LEU A 811 51.70 0.06 -4.79
N THR A 812 51.76 0.33 -6.10
CA THR A 812 52.99 0.73 -6.78
C THR A 812 52.88 2.17 -7.25
N ASP A 813 53.64 3.06 -6.64
CA ASP A 813 53.89 4.42 -7.15
C ASP A 813 55.28 4.90 -6.68
N ALA A 814 56.23 4.99 -7.61
CA ALA A 814 57.59 5.40 -7.30
C ALA A 814 57.70 6.91 -6.99
N ASN A 815 56.69 7.71 -7.35
CA ASN A 815 56.66 9.16 -7.21
C ASN A 815 55.89 9.63 -5.98
N ALA A 816 55.05 8.78 -5.39
CA ALA A 816 54.20 9.14 -4.26
C ALA A 816 55.03 9.62 -3.06
N LYS A 817 54.80 10.88 -2.66
CA LYS A 817 55.38 11.55 -1.49
C LYS A 817 54.40 11.59 -0.32
N ALA A 818 53.11 11.61 -0.64
CA ALA A 818 52.03 11.63 0.32
C ALA A 818 50.97 10.59 -0.05
N ILE A 819 50.54 9.82 0.94
CA ILE A 819 49.34 8.98 0.88
C ILE A 819 48.42 9.47 2.00
N THR A 820 47.17 9.78 1.68
CA THR A 820 46.15 10.11 2.67
C THR A 820 45.02 9.10 2.62
N VAL A 821 44.42 8.79 3.78
CA VAL A 821 43.30 7.85 3.89
C VAL A 821 42.22 8.48 4.78
N ALA A 822 40.98 8.48 4.32
CA ALA A 822 39.86 9.04 5.07
C ALA A 822 38.55 8.31 4.79
N GLY A 823 37.65 8.33 5.78
CA GLY A 823 36.29 7.79 5.69
C GLY A 823 35.90 6.98 6.92
N ASP A 824 34.97 6.04 6.79
CA ASP A 824 34.44 5.24 7.90
C ASP A 824 34.74 3.73 7.79
N ALA A 825 35.65 3.38 6.89
CA ALA A 825 36.26 2.06 6.79
C ALA A 825 37.79 2.15 6.88
N GLY A 826 38.39 1.09 7.42
CA GLY A 826 39.84 0.91 7.48
C GLY A 826 40.47 0.60 6.13
N LEU A 827 41.81 0.56 6.09
CA LEU A 827 42.57 0.24 4.89
C LEU A 827 43.86 -0.53 5.22
N THR A 828 44.00 -1.71 4.64
CA THR A 828 45.24 -2.48 4.61
C THR A 828 45.95 -2.24 3.29
N ILE A 829 47.16 -1.67 3.33
CA ILE A 829 48.09 -1.68 2.19
C ILE A 829 49.19 -2.68 2.50
N GLY A 830 49.10 -3.88 1.89
CA GLY A 830 50.00 -5.00 2.21
C GLY A 830 51.45 -4.74 1.79
N THR A 831 51.65 -4.16 0.61
CA THR A 831 52.98 -3.75 0.13
C THR A 831 52.91 -2.43 -0.60
N PHE A 832 53.70 -1.45 -0.14
CA PHE A 832 53.94 -0.22 -0.88
C PHE A 832 55.31 -0.24 -1.58
N ALA A 833 55.30 -0.25 -2.91
CA ALA A 833 56.50 -0.33 -3.75
C ALA A 833 57.00 1.07 -4.19
N GLY A 834 57.26 1.96 -3.24
CA GLY A 834 57.82 3.30 -3.47
C GLY A 834 58.84 3.70 -2.41
N THR A 835 59.78 4.57 -2.76
CA THR A 835 60.86 5.05 -1.85
C THR A 835 60.80 6.55 -1.55
N ALA A 836 59.93 7.29 -2.24
CA ALA A 836 59.82 8.75 -2.16
C ALA A 836 58.85 9.24 -1.06
N LEU A 837 58.18 8.33 -0.35
CA LEU A 837 57.16 8.66 0.63
C LEU A 837 57.73 9.44 1.81
N THR A 838 57.06 10.53 2.16
CA THR A 838 57.36 11.40 3.32
C THR A 838 56.16 11.57 4.25
N SER A 839 54.97 11.15 3.82
CA SER A 839 53.74 11.23 4.61
C SER A 839 52.81 10.07 4.26
N PHE A 840 52.39 9.30 5.26
CA PHE A 840 51.21 8.45 5.22
C PHE A 840 50.27 8.94 6.32
N ASP A 841 49.08 9.42 5.97
CA ASP A 841 48.17 10.05 6.92
C ASP A 841 46.79 9.42 6.81
N ALA A 842 46.48 8.49 7.72
CA ALA A 842 45.17 7.87 7.85
C ALA A 842 44.31 8.49 8.96
N SER A 843 44.67 9.66 9.50
CA SER A 843 43.95 10.31 10.60
C SER A 843 42.50 10.71 10.25
N GLY A 844 42.15 10.68 8.96
CA GLY A 844 40.78 10.86 8.48
C GLY A 844 39.90 9.61 8.56
N VAL A 845 40.44 8.45 8.94
CA VAL A 845 39.69 7.20 9.10
C VAL A 845 39.03 7.20 10.48
N THR A 846 37.71 7.17 10.48
CA THR A 846 36.88 7.30 11.70
C THR A 846 36.52 5.96 12.35
N LYS A 847 36.69 4.85 11.62
CA LYS A 847 36.42 3.48 12.06
C LYS A 847 37.21 2.48 11.21
N GLY A 848 37.51 1.33 11.82
CA GLY A 848 38.20 0.22 11.18
C GLY A 848 39.73 0.38 11.20
N ALA A 849 40.43 -0.75 11.16
CA ALA A 849 41.88 -0.80 11.28
C ALA A 849 42.60 -0.36 10.00
N VAL A 850 43.72 0.32 10.17
CA VAL A 850 44.67 0.72 9.14
C VAL A 850 45.93 -0.12 9.30
N THR A 851 46.29 -0.87 8.26
CA THR A 851 47.52 -1.66 8.24
C THR A 851 48.43 -1.15 7.14
N PHE A 852 49.64 -0.71 7.49
CA PHE A 852 50.59 -0.15 6.54
C PHE A 852 52.03 -0.60 6.81
N ALA A 853 52.64 -1.27 5.82
CA ALA A 853 54.05 -1.61 5.82
C ALA A 853 54.81 -0.81 4.75
N THR A 854 55.84 -0.07 5.16
CA THR A 854 56.67 0.72 4.24
C THR A 854 57.85 -0.07 3.68
N ALA A 855 58.25 0.25 2.44
CA ALA A 855 59.56 -0.11 1.91
C ALA A 855 60.65 0.89 2.38
N ASN A 856 61.89 0.70 1.92
CA ASN A 856 63.02 1.56 2.31
C ASN A 856 62.79 3.04 1.92
N LEU A 857 62.51 3.88 2.93
CA LEU A 857 62.25 5.31 2.77
C LEU A 857 63.54 6.10 2.54
N ALA A 858 63.57 6.93 1.48
CA ALA A 858 64.73 7.73 1.13
C ALA A 858 64.88 9.03 1.93
N ALA A 859 63.83 9.45 2.65
CA ALA A 859 63.77 10.66 3.46
C ALA A 859 62.93 10.40 4.72
N ALA A 860 63.04 11.30 5.71
CA ALA A 860 62.24 11.19 6.92
C ALA A 860 60.75 11.31 6.60
N ALA A 861 59.92 10.51 7.26
CA ALA A 861 58.49 10.43 6.99
C ALA A 861 57.65 10.44 8.28
N THR A 862 56.44 10.98 8.17
CA THR A 862 55.40 10.86 9.19
C THR A 862 54.36 9.86 8.73
N LEU A 863 54.10 8.82 9.53
CA LEU A 863 53.12 7.79 9.27
C LEU A 863 52.08 7.84 10.40
N SER A 864 50.80 7.89 10.07
CA SER A 864 49.73 8.05 11.06
C SER A 864 48.56 7.12 10.78
N GLY A 865 48.06 6.47 11.84
CA GLY A 865 46.86 5.65 11.86
C GLY A 865 45.58 6.49 11.86
N GLY A 866 44.44 5.81 11.93
CA GLY A 866 43.09 6.36 12.12
C GLY A 866 42.59 6.21 13.55
N ALA A 867 41.30 5.93 13.69
CA ALA A 867 40.64 5.74 14.99
C ALA A 867 40.37 4.26 15.33
N GLY A 868 40.96 3.33 14.58
CA GLY A 868 40.84 1.88 14.78
C GLY A 868 42.12 1.31 15.36
N ASN A 869 42.16 0.00 15.59
CA ASN A 869 43.37 -0.67 16.07
C ASN A 869 44.34 -0.85 14.90
N ASP A 870 45.33 0.04 14.81
CA ASP A 870 46.15 0.17 13.61
C ASP A 870 47.48 -0.57 13.73
N SER A 871 48.03 -0.99 12.59
CA SER A 871 49.33 -1.64 12.52
C SER A 871 50.22 -0.92 11.52
N ILE A 872 51.22 -0.18 12.02
CA ILE A 872 52.16 0.58 11.20
C ILE A 872 53.57 0.03 11.38
N ASN A 873 54.13 -0.51 10.30
CA ASN A 873 55.45 -1.14 10.30
C ASN A 873 56.45 -0.40 9.40
N ALA A 874 57.43 0.24 10.03
CA ALA A 874 58.53 0.95 9.40
C ALA A 874 59.90 0.25 9.59
N SER A 875 59.93 -1.02 10.00
CA SER A 875 61.17 -1.78 10.22
C SER A 875 62.10 -1.84 8.99
N SER A 876 61.53 -1.74 7.79
CA SER A 876 62.26 -1.71 6.52
C SER A 876 62.79 -0.32 6.13
N ALA A 877 62.47 0.75 6.88
CA ALA A 877 62.91 2.13 6.64
C ALA A 877 64.37 2.38 7.10
N ALA A 878 65.33 1.62 6.59
CA ALA A 878 66.69 1.59 7.14
C ALA A 878 67.51 2.88 6.93
N THR A 879 67.08 3.80 6.06
CA THR A 879 67.88 4.97 5.65
C THR A 879 67.42 6.33 6.18
N ALA A 880 66.26 6.42 6.83
CA ALA A 880 65.73 7.66 7.39
C ALA A 880 64.93 7.41 8.68
N ALA A 881 64.85 8.44 9.53
CA ALA A 881 64.02 8.41 10.74
C ALA A 881 62.54 8.58 10.41
N VAL A 882 61.66 7.96 11.19
CA VAL A 882 60.21 8.05 11.05
C VAL A 882 59.55 8.67 12.27
N THR A 883 58.40 9.28 12.06
CA THR A 883 57.45 9.65 13.12
C THR A 883 56.20 8.81 12.94
N LEU A 884 55.87 7.96 13.91
CA LEU A 884 54.68 7.12 13.92
C LEU A 884 53.67 7.70 14.92
N ASN A 885 52.41 7.82 14.50
CA ASN A 885 51.30 8.19 15.37
C ASN A 885 50.19 7.12 15.22
N GLY A 886 49.81 6.44 16.30
CA GLY A 886 48.69 5.50 16.29
C GLY A 886 47.35 6.25 16.20
N ASN A 887 47.16 7.21 17.10
CA ASN A 887 45.95 8.01 17.34
C ASN A 887 44.96 7.32 18.27
N ASP A 888 43.72 7.03 17.86
CA ASP A 888 42.75 6.37 18.74
C ASP A 888 42.71 4.88 18.38
N GLY A 889 42.71 3.97 19.35
CA GLY A 889 42.71 2.53 19.10
C GLY A 889 43.83 1.82 19.86
N ASN A 890 43.82 0.49 19.87
CA ASN A 890 44.93 -0.28 20.41
C ASN A 890 45.93 -0.52 19.28
N ASP A 891 46.95 0.33 19.18
CA ASP A 891 47.81 0.39 18.01
C ASP A 891 49.09 -0.41 18.18
N THR A 892 49.62 -0.95 17.08
CA THR A 892 50.93 -1.61 17.02
C THR A 892 51.86 -0.84 16.08
N LEU A 893 52.88 -0.20 16.65
CA LEU A 893 53.77 0.72 15.96
C LEU A 893 55.21 0.21 16.01
N THR A 894 55.82 0.01 14.84
CA THR A 894 57.22 -0.47 14.72
C THR A 894 58.07 0.53 13.94
N GLY A 895 59.07 1.10 14.61
CA GLY A 895 60.11 1.98 14.05
C GLY A 895 61.11 1.26 13.14
N GLY A 896 62.17 1.95 12.77
CA GLY A 896 63.21 1.54 11.84
C GLY A 896 64.58 1.36 12.51
N SER A 897 65.65 1.70 11.77
CA SER A 897 67.04 1.59 12.27
C SER A 897 67.70 2.95 12.53
N LYS A 898 66.88 3.99 12.72
CA LYS A 898 67.29 5.38 12.95
C LYS A 898 66.56 5.88 14.20
N GLY A 899 66.96 7.03 14.73
CA GLY A 899 66.29 7.61 15.90
C GLY A 899 64.90 8.10 15.52
N ASP A 900 63.88 7.35 15.93
CA ASP A 900 62.49 7.51 15.56
C ASP A 900 61.66 8.18 16.66
N ILE A 901 60.47 8.66 16.28
CA ILE A 901 59.47 9.18 17.23
C ILE A 901 58.24 8.30 17.10
N ILE A 902 57.80 7.66 18.17
CA ILE A 902 56.62 6.80 18.18
C ILE A 902 55.66 7.34 19.24
N ASN A 903 54.42 7.63 18.83
CA ASN A 903 53.33 8.05 19.69
C ASN A 903 52.17 7.06 19.52
N GLY A 904 51.80 6.31 20.56
CA GLY A 904 50.64 5.42 20.58
C GLY A 904 49.35 6.23 20.42
N GLY A 905 48.97 6.94 21.47
CA GLY A 905 47.84 7.87 21.43
C GLY A 905 46.85 7.56 22.53
N THR A 906 45.65 7.08 22.18
CA THR A 906 44.67 6.61 23.14
C THR A 906 44.31 5.17 22.86
N GLY A 907 44.27 4.33 23.88
CA GLY A 907 44.10 2.88 23.74
C GLY A 907 45.32 2.17 24.30
N ASP A 908 45.29 0.85 24.34
CA ASP A 908 46.40 0.06 24.87
C ASP A 908 47.39 -0.23 23.74
N ASP A 909 48.46 0.57 23.66
CA ASP A 909 49.35 0.61 22.50
C ASP A 909 50.61 -0.25 22.68
N ILE A 910 51.17 -0.73 21.57
CA ILE A 910 52.45 -1.44 21.52
C ILE A 910 53.44 -0.68 20.64
N ALA A 911 54.57 -0.26 21.22
CA ALA A 911 55.61 0.49 20.53
C ALA A 911 56.97 -0.23 20.51
N TYR A 912 57.51 -0.45 19.32
CA TYR A 912 58.87 -0.97 19.09
C TYR A 912 59.73 0.08 18.40
N GLY A 913 60.69 0.70 19.10
CA GLY A 913 61.66 1.63 18.49
C GLY A 913 62.63 0.96 17.51
N LEU A 914 63.03 -0.26 17.85
CA LEU A 914 64.06 -1.06 17.18
C LEU A 914 65.47 -0.47 17.33
N GLY A 915 66.12 -0.01 16.27
CA GLY A 915 67.51 0.42 16.34
C GLY A 915 67.61 1.92 16.19
N GLY A 916 68.29 2.63 17.07
CA GLY A 916 68.21 4.09 17.06
C GLY A 916 68.18 4.59 18.50
N ALA A 917 68.27 5.90 18.67
CA ALA A 917 67.95 6.50 19.96
C ALA A 917 66.54 7.07 19.78
N ASP A 918 65.55 6.31 20.21
CA ASP A 918 64.15 6.54 19.88
C ASP A 918 63.43 7.31 20.99
N ASN A 919 62.42 8.09 20.62
CA ASN A 919 61.49 8.73 21.55
C ASN A 919 60.15 8.02 21.47
N LEU A 920 59.78 7.30 22.53
CA LEU A 920 58.55 6.53 22.62
C LEU A 920 57.59 7.22 23.59
N THR A 921 56.34 7.34 23.17
CA THR A 921 55.23 7.92 23.94
C THR A 921 54.06 6.95 23.82
N GLY A 922 53.57 6.43 24.94
CA GLY A 922 52.42 5.51 24.94
C GLY A 922 51.12 6.27 24.79
N GLY A 923 50.96 7.32 25.60
CA GLY A 923 49.78 8.16 25.61
C GLY A 923 48.85 7.78 26.76
N THR A 924 47.57 7.54 26.47
CA THR A 924 46.59 7.13 27.46
C THR A 924 46.16 5.69 27.21
N GLY A 925 46.39 4.81 28.18
CA GLY A 925 46.06 3.40 28.06
C GLY A 925 46.96 2.59 28.98
N ALA A 926 46.96 1.27 28.81
CA ALA A 926 47.98 0.39 29.35
C ALA A 926 48.96 0.01 28.24
N ASP A 927 50.02 0.80 28.12
CA ASP A 927 50.91 0.72 26.95
C ASP A 927 52.07 -0.24 27.18
N VAL A 928 52.58 -0.83 26.10
CA VAL A 928 53.70 -1.77 26.09
C VAL A 928 54.83 -1.23 25.23
N PHE A 929 55.99 -0.97 25.86
CA PHE A 929 57.22 -0.60 25.17
C PHE A 929 58.09 -1.85 25.00
N GLY A 930 58.22 -2.30 23.75
CA GLY A 930 58.83 -3.57 23.42
C GLY A 930 60.28 -3.48 22.93
N TYR A 931 61.12 -4.38 23.44
CA TYR A 931 62.54 -4.47 23.10
C TYR A 931 62.93 -5.89 22.66
N ILE A 932 63.65 -5.95 21.53
CA ILE A 932 64.12 -7.19 20.89
C ILE A 932 65.55 -7.49 21.33
N VAL A 933 65.71 -8.45 22.24
CA VAL A 933 66.95 -8.93 22.88
C VAL A 933 67.93 -9.51 21.85
N ALA A 934 67.44 -10.09 20.76
CA ALA A 934 68.28 -10.61 19.68
C ALA A 934 68.95 -9.52 18.81
N SER A 935 68.53 -8.25 18.95
CA SER A 935 69.06 -7.13 18.16
C SER A 935 70.11 -6.35 18.95
N PRO A 936 71.42 -6.44 18.61
CA PRO A 936 72.48 -5.79 19.38
C PRO A 936 72.49 -4.27 19.24
N THR A 937 71.60 -3.69 18.43
CA THR A 937 71.44 -2.25 18.24
C THR A 937 70.24 -1.66 18.97
N ASN A 938 69.43 -2.50 19.63
CA ASN A 938 68.21 -2.07 20.29
C ASN A 938 68.49 -1.47 21.68
N SER A 939 68.23 -0.18 21.83
CA SER A 939 68.44 0.62 23.04
C SER A 939 69.76 0.36 23.79
N ASN A 940 70.83 0.03 23.04
CA ASN A 940 72.14 -0.25 23.63
C ASN A 940 72.75 1.05 24.14
N GLY A 941 73.59 1.05 25.18
CA GLY A 941 74.09 2.26 25.87
C GLY A 941 74.71 3.40 25.03
N VAL A 942 74.83 3.27 23.71
CA VAL A 942 75.18 4.32 22.74
C VAL A 942 73.93 4.97 22.13
N ASN A 943 72.94 4.17 21.72
CA ASN A 943 71.69 4.60 21.14
C ASN A 943 70.56 4.28 22.14
N GLN A 944 70.48 5.05 23.23
CA GLN A 944 69.51 4.84 24.29
C GLN A 944 68.15 5.42 23.90
N ASP A 945 67.10 4.62 24.06
CA ASP A 945 65.72 5.06 23.88
C ASP A 945 65.23 5.84 25.10
N THR A 946 64.29 6.75 24.85
CA THR A 946 63.59 7.53 25.86
C THR A 946 62.10 7.26 25.78
N ILE A 947 61.54 6.69 26.85
CA ILE A 947 60.09 6.66 27.06
C ILE A 947 59.71 7.95 27.79
N THR A 948 58.82 8.73 27.19
CA THR A 948 58.58 10.13 27.59
C THR A 948 57.46 10.30 28.62
N ASP A 949 56.54 9.33 28.75
CA ASP A 949 55.32 9.45 29.55
C ASP A 949 54.94 8.22 30.38
N PHE A 950 55.86 7.26 30.53
CA PHE A 950 55.64 6.00 31.24
C PHE A 950 54.88 6.16 32.57
N VAL A 951 53.79 5.42 32.76
CA VAL A 951 52.97 5.40 33.97
C VAL A 951 53.17 4.09 34.73
N ALA A 952 54.01 4.12 35.75
CA ALA A 952 54.27 2.95 36.61
C ALA A 952 52.98 2.38 37.20
N GLY A 953 52.86 1.05 37.22
CA GLY A 953 51.69 0.28 37.61
C GLY A 953 50.70 0.02 36.47
N THR A 954 50.69 0.88 35.44
CA THR A 954 49.80 0.76 34.27
C THR A 954 50.59 0.21 33.09
N ASP A 955 51.57 0.98 32.60
CA ASP A 955 52.36 0.63 31.43
C ASP A 955 53.33 -0.51 31.72
N LYS A 956 53.88 -1.09 30.65
CA LYS A 956 54.79 -2.23 30.70
C LYS A 956 56.02 -2.01 29.83
N ILE A 957 57.16 -2.43 30.35
CA ILE A 957 58.39 -2.60 29.57
C ILE A 957 58.56 -4.08 29.32
N GLY A 958 58.70 -4.43 28.05
CA GLY A 958 58.74 -5.81 27.62
C GLY A 958 60.04 -6.17 26.93
N LEU A 959 60.65 -7.30 27.31
CA LEU A 959 61.69 -7.95 26.51
C LEU A 959 61.12 -9.12 25.75
N ASP A 960 61.59 -9.33 24.55
CA ASP A 960 61.23 -10.52 23.80
C ASP A 960 61.88 -11.82 24.30
N GLY A 961 61.09 -12.89 24.30
CA GLY A 961 61.49 -14.26 24.61
C GLY A 961 61.77 -14.53 26.09
N THR A 962 61.64 -13.54 26.98
CA THR A 962 62.03 -13.68 28.39
C THR A 962 61.45 -12.60 29.30
N SER A 963 61.25 -12.92 30.58
CA SER A 963 60.79 -11.94 31.58
C SER A 963 61.98 -11.26 32.28
N ILE A 964 61.83 -9.97 32.55
CA ILE A 964 62.80 -9.19 33.32
C ILE A 964 62.67 -9.51 34.82
N THR A 965 63.77 -9.83 35.50
CA THR A 965 63.82 -9.83 36.97
C THR A 965 64.20 -8.43 37.47
N TYR A 966 63.30 -7.72 38.14
CA TYR A 966 63.55 -6.39 38.67
C TYR A 966 64.17 -6.46 40.08
N LEU A 967 65.37 -5.89 40.24
CA LEU A 967 66.14 -5.92 41.48
C LEU A 967 65.95 -4.67 42.36
N GLY A 968 65.15 -3.70 41.90
CA GLY A 968 64.85 -2.46 42.61
C GLY A 968 65.62 -1.24 42.13
N GLU A 969 65.64 -0.22 42.97
CA GLU A 969 66.18 1.10 42.67
C GLU A 969 67.60 1.31 43.22
N ALA A 970 68.42 2.05 42.49
CA ALA A 970 69.73 2.50 42.91
C ALA A 970 69.90 4.01 42.65
N ASN A 971 70.80 4.67 43.37
CA ASN A 971 71.12 6.08 43.16
C ASN A 971 72.53 6.24 42.59
N GLY A 972 72.62 6.43 41.28
CA GLY A 972 73.86 6.53 40.52
C GLY A 972 74.37 5.20 39.97
N TYR A 973 74.93 5.24 38.77
CA TYR A 973 75.47 4.09 38.02
C TYR A 973 76.41 3.16 38.82
N GLY A 974 77.22 3.72 39.74
CA GLY A 974 78.08 2.90 40.59
C GLY A 974 77.32 1.98 41.54
N ALA A 975 76.14 2.41 42.03
CA ALA A 975 75.26 1.61 42.87
C ALA A 975 74.47 0.58 42.05
N VAL A 976 74.06 0.94 40.82
CA VAL A 976 73.43 0.03 39.85
C VAL A 976 74.31 -1.23 39.65
N LEU A 977 75.60 -1.02 39.35
CA LEU A 977 76.54 -2.12 39.10
C LEU A 977 76.71 -3.05 40.32
N THR A 978 76.56 -2.54 41.54
CA THR A 978 76.65 -3.35 42.77
C THR A 978 75.38 -4.11 43.11
N SER A 979 74.24 -3.77 42.49
CA SER A 979 72.95 -4.42 42.72
C SER A 979 72.75 -5.67 41.85
N LEU A 980 73.42 -5.75 40.70
CA LEU A 980 73.37 -6.92 39.81
C LEU A 980 73.95 -8.17 40.50
N THR A 981 73.29 -9.32 40.33
CA THR A 981 73.65 -10.57 41.00
C THR A 981 74.33 -11.58 40.07
N GLY A 982 74.26 -11.36 38.75
CA GLY A 982 74.84 -12.25 37.74
C GLY A 982 73.84 -13.23 37.13
N SER A 983 72.54 -13.10 37.44
CA SER A 983 71.48 -13.76 36.67
C SER A 983 71.07 -12.86 35.51
N THR A 984 70.42 -13.41 34.47
CA THR A 984 69.82 -12.59 33.40
C THR A 984 68.47 -13.13 32.94
N PRO A 985 67.56 -12.24 32.48
CA PRO A 985 67.68 -10.78 32.47
C PRO A 985 67.47 -10.14 33.86
N GLU A 986 68.37 -9.24 34.26
CA GLU A 986 68.27 -8.49 35.52
C GLU A 986 68.17 -6.98 35.24
N ALA A 987 67.20 -6.30 35.85
CA ALA A 987 67.00 -4.87 35.68
C ALA A 987 67.14 -4.09 37.00
N VAL A 988 67.76 -2.91 36.92
CA VAL A 988 67.94 -1.97 38.03
C VAL A 988 67.68 -0.55 37.54
N LEU A 989 66.88 0.23 38.27
CA LEU A 989 66.59 1.64 37.95
C LEU A 989 67.59 2.58 38.62
N ASP A 990 68.33 3.39 37.85
CA ASP A 990 69.09 4.53 38.36
C ASP A 990 68.18 5.74 38.57
N THR A 991 67.81 6.00 39.82
CA THR A 991 66.95 7.14 40.22
C THR A 991 67.61 8.51 40.08
N SER A 992 68.92 8.59 39.87
CA SER A 992 69.63 9.86 39.69
C SER A 992 69.53 10.40 38.26
N THR A 993 69.31 9.51 37.29
CA THR A 993 69.17 9.82 35.86
C THR A 993 67.85 9.35 35.27
N SER A 994 67.04 8.64 36.05
CA SER A 994 65.84 7.92 35.62
C SER A 994 66.13 6.97 34.46
N THR A 995 67.21 6.20 34.57
CA THR A 995 67.66 5.26 33.54
C THR A 995 67.52 3.83 34.05
N LEU A 996 66.75 3.01 33.35
CA LEU A 996 66.66 1.58 33.57
C LEU A 996 67.81 0.88 32.83
N TYR A 997 68.57 0.08 33.55
CA TYR A 997 69.62 -0.77 32.99
C TYR A 997 69.16 -2.23 33.07
N ILE A 998 69.22 -2.95 31.96
CA ILE A 998 68.83 -4.36 31.87
C ILE A 998 70.02 -5.17 31.35
N ASN A 999 70.62 -5.96 32.24
CA ASN A 999 71.71 -6.87 31.92
C ASN A 999 71.17 -8.13 31.25
N LEU A 1000 71.67 -8.46 30.06
CA LEU A 1000 71.19 -9.55 29.22
C LEU A 1000 72.14 -10.76 29.17
N ASN A 1001 73.44 -10.58 29.44
CA ASN A 1001 74.48 -11.58 29.10
C ASN A 1001 75.20 -12.26 30.30
N SER A 1002 74.79 -11.97 31.55
CA SER A 1002 75.29 -12.57 32.80
C SER A 1002 76.75 -12.25 33.14
N ASP A 1003 77.34 -11.19 32.56
CA ASP A 1003 78.73 -10.82 32.84
C ASP A 1003 78.91 -9.76 33.94
N ASN A 1004 77.78 -9.19 34.42
CA ASN A 1004 77.71 -8.08 35.39
C ASN A 1004 78.47 -6.82 34.94
N VAL A 1005 78.55 -6.58 33.64
CA VAL A 1005 79.13 -5.41 33.01
C VAL A 1005 78.08 -4.83 32.09
N LEU A 1006 77.57 -3.64 32.40
CA LEU A 1006 76.62 -2.94 31.53
C LEU A 1006 77.36 -2.36 30.30
N ASP A 1007 77.28 -3.04 29.17
CA ASP A 1007 77.92 -2.66 27.90
C ASP A 1007 76.93 -2.54 26.72
N THR A 1008 77.41 -2.59 25.48
CA THR A 1008 76.56 -2.46 24.28
C THR A 1008 75.72 -3.71 23.98
N ASN A 1009 75.89 -4.80 24.72
CA ASN A 1009 75.06 -6.00 24.64
C ASN A 1009 73.88 -5.96 25.64
N ASP A 1010 73.78 -4.90 26.44
CA ASP A 1010 72.73 -4.68 27.42
C ASP A 1010 71.80 -3.55 26.98
N ILE A 1011 70.57 -3.58 27.49
CA ILE A 1011 69.56 -2.57 27.20
C ILE A 1011 69.64 -1.45 28.24
N THR A 1012 69.61 -0.22 27.77
CA THR A 1012 69.52 0.98 28.62
C THR A 1012 68.38 1.85 28.14
N ILE A 1013 67.42 2.16 29.01
CA ILE A 1013 66.22 2.91 28.65
C ILE A 1013 66.10 4.11 29.58
N LYS A 1014 65.87 5.30 29.04
CA LYS A 1014 65.54 6.48 29.83
C LYS A 1014 64.02 6.53 30.04
N LEU A 1015 63.59 6.61 31.30
CA LEU A 1015 62.19 6.75 31.70
C LEU A 1015 61.98 8.16 32.26
N ASP A 1016 61.51 9.11 31.46
CA ASP A 1016 61.52 10.52 31.88
C ASP A 1016 60.66 10.75 33.14
N GLY A 1017 61.28 11.25 34.21
CA GLY A 1017 60.58 11.57 35.46
C GLY A 1017 60.26 10.40 36.39
N ILE A 1018 60.66 9.16 36.05
CA ILE A 1018 60.40 7.97 36.87
C ILE A 1018 61.47 7.75 37.92
N THR A 1019 61.04 7.44 39.14
CA THR A 1019 61.93 7.21 40.30
C THR A 1019 61.60 5.94 41.08
N ASP A 1020 60.56 5.22 40.71
CA ASP A 1020 60.05 4.02 41.41
C ASP A 1020 59.38 3.10 40.39
N LEU A 1021 59.66 1.79 40.46
CA LEU A 1021 59.08 0.75 39.60
C LEU A 1021 58.81 -0.51 40.43
N ALA A 1022 57.95 -1.38 39.92
CA ALA A 1022 57.66 -2.68 40.50
C ALA A 1022 57.92 -3.79 39.48
N GLN A 1023 58.02 -5.04 39.97
CA GLN A 1023 58.10 -6.21 39.09
C GLN A 1023 56.90 -6.31 38.12
N SER A 1024 55.74 -5.76 38.49
CA SER A 1024 54.54 -5.69 37.66
C SER A 1024 54.63 -4.70 36.50
N ASP A 1025 55.65 -3.85 36.44
CA ASP A 1025 55.88 -2.90 35.34
C ASP A 1025 56.65 -3.56 34.18
N PHE A 1026 56.96 -4.85 34.33
CA PHE A 1026 57.67 -5.64 33.36
C PHE A 1026 56.81 -6.81 32.89
N VAL A 1027 56.88 -7.07 31.59
CA VAL A 1027 56.23 -8.22 30.96
C VAL A 1027 57.28 -8.99 30.16
N GLY A 1028 57.14 -10.31 30.09
CA GLY A 1028 57.83 -11.06 29.06
C GLY A 1028 57.05 -10.89 27.76
N LEU A 1029 57.62 -10.22 26.78
CA LEU A 1029 57.21 -10.37 25.39
C LEU A 1029 57.86 -11.67 24.92
N ALA A 1030 57.36 -12.28 23.87
CA ALA A 1030 57.83 -13.60 23.49
C ALA A 1030 58.32 -13.52 22.05
N LEU A 1031 59.63 -13.40 21.80
CA LEU A 1031 60.24 -13.46 20.47
C LEU A 1031 61.71 -13.90 20.56
N ALA A 1032 62.05 -14.90 19.79
CA ALA A 1032 63.37 -15.29 19.31
C ALA A 1032 63.09 -16.17 18.08
N ALA A 1033 63.93 -16.17 17.05
CA ALA A 1033 63.65 -16.99 15.87
C ALA A 1033 63.50 -18.48 16.23
N GLY A 1034 62.30 -19.04 16.01
CA GLY A 1034 61.98 -20.42 16.39
C GLY A 1034 61.67 -20.58 17.89
N SER A 1035 60.85 -19.68 18.44
CA SER A 1035 60.50 -19.62 19.85
C SER A 1035 59.37 -20.55 20.22
N THR A 1036 59.37 -21.04 21.47
CA THR A 1036 58.16 -21.54 22.11
C THR A 1036 57.63 -20.46 23.04
N ILE A 1037 56.43 -19.98 22.74
CA ILE A 1037 55.75 -18.87 23.39
C ILE A 1037 54.51 -19.42 24.07
N THR A 1038 54.29 -19.06 25.32
CA THR A 1038 53.14 -19.52 26.09
C THR A 1038 52.54 -18.35 26.86
N GLY A 1039 51.29 -18.01 26.53
CA GLY A 1039 50.44 -17.03 27.19
C GLY A 1039 50.11 -17.42 28.62
N SER A 1040 49.48 -16.50 29.31
CA SER A 1040 49.02 -16.62 30.69
C SER A 1040 47.67 -17.35 30.75
N SER A 1041 46.83 -17.02 31.73
CA SER A 1041 45.43 -17.48 31.78
C SER A 1041 44.46 -16.31 31.67
N GLY A 1042 44.93 -15.17 31.15
CA GLY A 1042 44.16 -13.97 30.84
C GLY A 1042 44.25 -13.66 29.35
N ALA A 1043 43.67 -12.55 28.90
CA ALA A 1043 43.80 -12.11 27.50
C ALA A 1043 45.24 -11.65 27.21
N ASP A 1044 45.91 -12.34 26.30
CA ASP A 1044 47.30 -12.13 25.94
C ASP A 1044 47.45 -11.63 24.50
N VAL A 1045 48.46 -10.79 24.26
CA VAL A 1045 48.92 -10.43 22.91
C VAL A 1045 50.21 -11.16 22.63
N ILE A 1046 50.16 -12.11 21.69
CA ILE A 1046 51.28 -12.95 21.31
C ILE A 1046 51.72 -12.55 19.90
N MET A 1047 53.00 -12.22 19.72
CA MET A 1047 53.62 -12.05 18.41
C MET A 1047 54.76 -13.05 18.28
N GLY A 1048 54.93 -13.74 17.15
CA GLY A 1048 56.07 -14.61 16.84
C GLY A 1048 57.14 -13.92 15.97
N LEU A 1049 56.73 -12.93 15.19
CA LEU A 1049 57.50 -12.16 14.21
C LEU A 1049 58.16 -12.98 13.09
N GLY A 1050 59.21 -13.73 13.34
CA GLY A 1050 59.94 -14.38 12.26
C GLY A 1050 60.80 -15.54 12.75
N GLY A 1051 60.64 -16.71 12.16
CA GLY A 1051 61.13 -17.95 12.73
C GLY A 1051 60.18 -19.11 12.45
N ALA A 1052 60.41 -20.28 13.04
CA ALA A 1052 59.44 -21.36 13.02
C ALA A 1052 58.96 -21.56 14.47
N ASP A 1053 57.99 -20.76 14.86
CA ASP A 1053 57.59 -20.53 16.24
C ASP A 1053 56.54 -21.55 16.70
N THR A 1054 56.39 -21.70 18.01
CA THR A 1054 55.36 -22.53 18.66
C THR A 1054 54.64 -21.66 19.68
N LEU A 1055 53.45 -21.20 19.34
CA LEU A 1055 52.67 -20.22 20.10
C LEU A 1055 51.52 -20.93 20.81
N ASN A 1056 51.39 -20.73 22.11
CA ASN A 1056 50.28 -21.25 22.90
C ASN A 1056 49.60 -20.12 23.69
N GLY A 1057 48.35 -19.76 23.40
CA GLY A 1057 47.60 -18.72 24.12
C GLY A 1057 47.12 -19.14 25.51
N ASN A 1058 46.91 -20.45 25.72
CA ASN A 1058 46.31 -21.06 26.91
C ASN A 1058 44.85 -20.66 27.15
N ALA A 1059 44.55 -19.71 28.04
CA ALA A 1059 43.17 -19.38 28.39
C ALA A 1059 43.03 -17.87 28.43
N GLY A 1060 42.03 -17.30 27.78
CA GLY A 1060 42.00 -15.85 27.58
C GLY A 1060 41.17 -15.50 26.36
N ALA A 1061 41.16 -14.25 25.94
CA ALA A 1061 40.75 -13.89 24.59
C ALA A 1061 41.99 -13.29 23.94
N ASP A 1062 42.72 -14.13 23.23
CA ASP A 1062 44.10 -13.87 22.86
C ASP A 1062 44.18 -13.30 21.45
N THR A 1063 45.14 -12.40 21.23
CA THR A 1063 45.48 -11.89 19.91
C THR A 1063 46.85 -12.42 19.53
N ILE A 1064 46.91 -13.32 18.56
CA ILE A 1064 48.11 -14.05 18.15
C ILE A 1064 48.50 -13.64 16.72
N SER A 1065 49.73 -13.15 16.53
CA SER A 1065 50.32 -12.88 15.22
C SER A 1065 51.64 -13.63 15.07
N ALA A 1066 51.66 -14.75 14.35
CA ALA A 1066 52.83 -15.62 14.32
C ALA A 1066 53.97 -15.06 13.46
N GLY A 1067 53.65 -14.45 12.32
CA GLY A 1067 54.63 -13.70 11.55
C GLY A 1067 55.25 -14.54 10.44
N ALA A 1068 56.52 -14.38 10.13
CA ALA A 1068 57.16 -15.03 8.98
C ALA A 1068 57.88 -16.33 9.36
N GLY A 1069 57.35 -17.47 8.95
CA GLY A 1069 58.06 -18.73 8.80
C GLY A 1069 57.13 -19.92 8.91
N ALA A 1070 57.48 -20.97 9.65
CA ALA A 1070 56.64 -22.17 9.71
C ALA A 1070 56.22 -22.40 11.15
N ASP A 1071 55.13 -21.74 11.52
CA ASP A 1071 54.72 -21.58 12.90
C ASP A 1071 53.71 -22.66 13.32
N THR A 1072 53.60 -22.92 14.62
CA THR A 1072 52.63 -23.85 15.22
C THR A 1072 51.88 -23.10 16.31
N ILE A 1073 50.57 -22.94 16.16
CA ILE A 1073 49.74 -22.07 16.99
C ILE A 1073 48.68 -22.91 17.69
N THR A 1074 48.53 -22.74 19.00
CA THR A 1074 47.43 -23.30 19.81
C THR A 1074 46.84 -22.15 20.61
N ALA A 1075 45.71 -21.59 20.20
CA ALA A 1075 45.18 -20.41 20.89
C ALA A 1075 44.62 -20.76 22.28
N GLY A 1076 43.94 -21.91 22.39
CA GLY A 1076 43.52 -22.48 23.66
C GLY A 1076 42.04 -22.23 23.94
N THR A 1077 41.67 -21.96 25.20
CA THR A 1077 40.28 -21.68 25.57
C THR A 1077 40.03 -20.18 25.51
N GLY A 1078 39.14 -19.72 24.63
CA GLY A 1078 39.01 -18.29 24.42
C GLY A 1078 38.09 -17.89 23.29
N ILE A 1079 38.07 -16.59 22.98
CA ILE A 1079 37.74 -16.13 21.62
C ILE A 1079 39.02 -15.52 21.13
N ASP A 1080 39.73 -16.25 20.29
CA ASP A 1080 41.07 -15.86 19.91
C ASP A 1080 41.09 -15.32 18.49
N THR A 1081 41.92 -14.30 18.26
CA THR A 1081 42.16 -13.74 16.93
C THR A 1081 43.57 -14.11 16.49
N ILE A 1082 43.70 -14.83 15.37
CA ILE A 1082 44.95 -15.43 14.90
C ILE A 1082 45.30 -14.87 13.52
N THR A 1083 46.53 -14.43 13.37
CA THR A 1083 47.19 -14.10 12.10
C THR A 1083 48.40 -15.01 11.98
N THR A 1084 48.41 -15.95 11.03
CA THR A 1084 49.50 -16.91 10.82
C THR A 1084 50.71 -16.22 10.21
N GLY A 1085 50.52 -15.30 9.29
CA GLY A 1085 51.58 -14.58 8.61
C GLY A 1085 52.14 -15.36 7.41
N ALA A 1086 53.45 -15.25 7.18
CA ALA A 1086 54.08 -15.72 5.96
C ALA A 1086 54.83 -17.04 6.16
N GLY A 1087 54.24 -18.14 5.70
CA GLY A 1087 54.93 -19.37 5.39
C GLY A 1087 53.98 -20.55 5.40
N ALA A 1088 54.37 -21.66 6.03
CA ALA A 1088 53.52 -22.85 6.06
C ALA A 1088 53.22 -23.18 7.51
N ASP A 1089 52.14 -22.59 8.01
CA ASP A 1089 51.83 -22.53 9.44
C ASP A 1089 50.82 -23.60 9.84
N ILE A 1090 50.81 -23.97 11.11
CA ILE A 1090 49.91 -24.99 11.67
C ILE A 1090 49.06 -24.31 12.76
N VAL A 1091 47.74 -24.31 12.60
CA VAL A 1091 46.80 -23.89 13.65
C VAL A 1091 46.15 -25.12 14.26
N ILE A 1092 46.44 -25.38 15.54
CA ILE A 1092 45.93 -26.51 16.32
C ILE A 1092 44.63 -26.11 17.01
N MET A 1093 43.55 -26.77 16.63
CA MET A 1093 42.23 -26.68 17.24
C MET A 1093 42.05 -27.85 18.21
N ASN A 1094 42.02 -27.55 19.51
CA ASN A 1094 41.95 -28.59 20.55
C ASN A 1094 40.80 -28.41 21.54
N GLN A 1095 39.85 -27.51 21.28
CA GLN A 1095 38.75 -27.24 22.22
C GLN A 1095 37.43 -26.99 21.49
N VAL A 1096 36.32 -27.21 22.21
CA VAL A 1096 34.96 -26.91 21.76
C VAL A 1096 34.44 -25.71 22.55
N LEU A 1097 34.23 -24.60 21.86
CA LEU A 1097 33.80 -23.34 22.46
C LEU A 1097 32.27 -23.24 22.38
N THR A 1098 31.56 -23.41 23.49
CA THR A 1098 30.10 -23.27 23.48
C THR A 1098 29.71 -21.80 23.30
N ALA A 1099 29.15 -21.46 22.13
CA ALA A 1099 28.64 -20.14 21.72
C ALA A 1099 29.65 -19.08 21.25
N ASN A 1100 30.91 -19.45 21.01
CA ASN A 1100 32.02 -18.55 20.67
C ASN A 1100 32.98 -19.25 19.69
N ARG A 1101 33.79 -18.52 18.90
CA ARG A 1101 34.65 -19.10 17.86
C ARG A 1101 35.98 -18.36 17.74
N ASP A 1102 37.03 -19.08 17.37
CA ASP A 1102 38.29 -18.44 17.01
C ASP A 1102 38.24 -17.86 15.60
N ILE A 1103 38.97 -16.78 15.38
CA ILE A 1103 38.99 -16.02 14.13
C ILE A 1103 40.40 -16.08 13.55
N ILE A 1104 40.57 -16.75 12.41
CA ILE A 1104 41.83 -16.86 11.68
C ILE A 1104 41.77 -15.92 10.49
N THR A 1105 42.70 -14.98 10.43
CA THR A 1105 42.57 -13.77 9.62
C THR A 1105 43.25 -13.84 8.25
N ASP A 1106 44.22 -14.74 8.05
CA ASP A 1106 45.06 -14.83 6.84
C ASP A 1106 45.45 -16.27 6.42
N PHE A 1107 44.67 -17.29 6.83
CA PHE A 1107 44.89 -18.70 6.50
C PHE A 1107 45.10 -18.99 5.00
N THR A 1108 46.27 -19.44 4.60
CA THR A 1108 46.61 -19.69 3.19
C THR A 1108 46.37 -21.15 2.80
N GLY A 1109 45.28 -21.45 2.10
CA GLY A 1109 45.02 -22.80 1.57
C GLY A 1109 45.89 -23.21 0.36
N GLY A 1110 46.04 -24.52 0.11
CA GLY A 1110 46.75 -25.08 -1.04
C GLY A 1110 48.13 -25.68 -0.72
N ALA A 1111 48.81 -26.23 -1.74
CA ALA A 1111 50.09 -26.91 -1.57
C ALA A 1111 51.21 -25.96 -1.11
N GLY A 1112 51.70 -26.16 0.12
CA GLY A 1112 52.72 -25.32 0.75
C GLY A 1112 52.19 -24.07 1.46
N GLY A 1113 50.87 -23.97 1.67
CA GLY A 1113 50.26 -23.04 2.60
C GLY A 1113 50.00 -23.68 3.97
N ASP A 1114 49.06 -23.11 4.72
CA ASP A 1114 48.78 -23.40 6.12
C ASP A 1114 47.98 -24.70 6.32
N GLU A 1115 48.08 -25.27 7.52
CA GLU A 1115 47.44 -26.50 7.97
C GLU A 1115 46.55 -26.24 9.19
N LEU A 1116 45.27 -26.58 9.09
CA LEU A 1116 44.38 -26.69 10.25
C LEU A 1116 44.50 -28.09 10.84
N ARG A 1117 44.99 -28.19 12.07
CA ARG A 1117 45.22 -29.46 12.74
C ARG A 1117 44.27 -29.64 13.91
N PHE A 1118 43.62 -30.79 14.01
CA PHE A 1118 42.67 -31.08 15.09
C PHE A 1118 43.28 -32.05 16.10
N ASP A 1119 43.17 -31.71 17.38
CA ASP A 1119 43.58 -32.61 18.46
C ASP A 1119 42.46 -33.62 18.76
N ILE A 1120 42.65 -34.86 18.30
CA ILE A 1120 41.65 -35.91 18.38
C ILE A 1120 41.42 -36.38 19.83
N SER A 1121 42.44 -36.25 20.69
CA SER A 1121 42.36 -36.63 22.10
C SER A 1121 41.48 -35.65 22.87
N ASP A 1122 41.67 -34.35 22.65
CA ASP A 1122 40.91 -33.30 23.34
C ASP A 1122 39.49 -33.14 22.77
N LEU A 1123 39.29 -33.35 21.46
CA LEU A 1123 37.98 -33.25 20.81
C LEU A 1123 37.13 -34.53 20.87
N GLY A 1124 37.65 -35.61 21.46
CA GLY A 1124 36.89 -36.87 21.62
C GLY A 1124 36.75 -37.73 20.37
N LEU A 1125 37.46 -37.39 19.28
CA LEU A 1125 37.42 -38.07 17.99
C LEU A 1125 38.06 -39.49 18.12
N ALA A 1126 37.34 -40.53 17.70
CA ALA A 1126 37.77 -41.93 17.76
C ALA A 1126 38.81 -42.31 16.67
N GLY A 1127 38.95 -41.50 15.60
CA GLY A 1127 39.89 -41.66 14.50
C GLY A 1127 40.25 -40.34 13.81
N GLY A 1128 41.48 -40.22 13.28
CA GLY A 1128 42.00 -38.98 12.70
C GLY A 1128 42.11 -38.97 11.17
N THR A 1129 41.39 -39.82 10.42
CA THR A 1129 41.53 -39.81 8.95
C THR A 1129 40.83 -38.59 8.38
N GLU A 1130 41.55 -37.84 7.56
CA GLU A 1130 41.05 -36.61 6.95
C GLU A 1130 40.42 -36.89 5.58
N TYR A 1131 39.29 -36.25 5.31
CA TYR A 1131 38.66 -36.23 3.99
C TYR A 1131 38.60 -34.81 3.43
N VAL A 1132 39.13 -34.62 2.21
CA VAL A 1132 39.00 -33.37 1.46
C VAL A 1132 38.35 -33.68 0.11
N GLY A 1133 37.12 -33.20 -0.11
CA GLY A 1133 36.43 -33.50 -1.35
C GLY A 1133 34.97 -33.07 -1.38
N ALA A 1134 34.39 -33.15 -2.57
CA ALA A 1134 33.01 -32.77 -2.75
C ALA A 1134 32.06 -33.81 -2.14
N ILE A 1135 31.19 -33.32 -1.26
CA ILE A 1135 29.75 -33.60 -1.28
C ILE A 1135 29.46 -35.04 -1.71
N GLY A 1136 29.16 -35.22 -2.99
CA GLY A 1136 28.55 -36.42 -3.57
C GLY A 1136 29.31 -37.77 -3.58
N SER A 1137 30.54 -37.92 -3.08
CA SER A 1137 31.36 -39.11 -3.47
C SER A 1137 31.72 -40.18 -2.42
N VAL A 1138 31.69 -39.93 -1.10
CA VAL A 1138 32.15 -40.91 -0.07
C VAL A 1138 31.21 -41.00 1.14
N ALA A 1139 31.03 -42.20 1.69
CA ALA A 1139 30.25 -42.45 2.91
C ALA A 1139 31.15 -42.25 4.14
N VAL A 1140 30.70 -41.45 5.11
CA VAL A 1140 31.46 -41.12 6.32
C VAL A 1140 31.31 -42.28 7.31
N ASP A 1141 32.43 -42.88 7.71
CA ASP A 1141 32.48 -43.97 8.70
C ASP A 1141 33.33 -43.56 9.93
N SER A 1142 33.45 -44.46 10.91
CA SER A 1142 34.17 -44.20 12.16
C SER A 1142 35.70 -44.03 11.99
N SER A 1143 36.20 -43.90 10.77
CA SER A 1143 37.60 -43.57 10.49
C SER A 1143 37.78 -42.16 9.92
N GLU A 1144 36.74 -41.55 9.36
CA GLU A 1144 36.75 -40.24 8.68
C GLU A 1144 35.98 -39.18 9.49
N GLU A 1145 36.61 -38.62 10.52
CA GLU A 1145 35.96 -37.70 11.47
C GLU A 1145 36.34 -36.22 11.24
N ILE A 1146 37.31 -35.95 10.36
CA ILE A 1146 37.72 -34.59 9.95
C ILE A 1146 37.42 -34.37 8.47
N LEU A 1147 36.48 -33.48 8.16
CA LEU A 1147 35.95 -33.28 6.82
C LEU A 1147 36.20 -31.85 6.30
N VAL A 1148 36.59 -31.72 5.03
CA VAL A 1148 36.59 -30.45 4.29
C VAL A 1148 35.65 -30.57 3.09
N LEU A 1149 34.58 -29.77 3.11
CA LEU A 1149 33.46 -29.86 2.17
C LEU A 1149 33.70 -28.92 0.97
N THR A 1150 34.23 -29.47 -0.13
CA THR A 1150 34.50 -28.70 -1.35
C THR A 1150 33.34 -28.76 -2.35
N GLY A 1151 33.30 -27.82 -3.30
CA GLY A 1151 32.38 -27.79 -4.44
C GLY A 1151 30.96 -27.29 -4.17
N ALA A 1152 30.56 -27.06 -2.91
CA ALA A 1152 29.28 -26.45 -2.56
C ALA A 1152 29.37 -25.67 -1.24
N GLY A 1153 28.75 -24.49 -1.20
CA GLY A 1153 28.65 -23.66 -0.01
C GLY A 1153 27.28 -23.80 0.66
N TYR A 1154 27.22 -23.48 1.95
CA TYR A 1154 26.03 -23.64 2.79
C TYR A 1154 25.67 -22.31 3.45
N ALA A 1155 24.37 -22.00 3.56
CA ALA A 1155 23.93 -20.72 4.10
C ALA A 1155 24.00 -20.64 5.64
N THR A 1156 24.03 -21.79 6.32
CA THR A 1156 24.00 -21.89 7.80
C THR A 1156 24.80 -23.11 8.25
N ASP A 1157 25.29 -23.09 9.50
CA ASP A 1157 25.97 -24.24 10.12
C ASP A 1157 25.03 -25.48 10.12
N GLU A 1158 23.75 -25.28 10.44
CA GLU A 1158 22.70 -26.32 10.42
C GLU A 1158 22.52 -26.97 9.03
N ALA A 1159 22.63 -26.18 7.96
CA ALA A 1159 22.51 -26.68 6.59
C ALA A 1159 23.73 -27.51 6.17
N ALA A 1160 24.93 -27.13 6.64
CA ALA A 1160 26.15 -27.92 6.46
C ALA A 1160 26.08 -29.22 7.26
N GLU A 1161 25.64 -29.15 8.52
CA GLU A 1161 25.40 -30.31 9.40
C GLU A 1161 24.42 -31.30 8.77
N THR A 1162 23.27 -30.83 8.28
CA THR A 1162 22.29 -31.67 7.58
C THR A 1162 22.88 -32.38 6.36
N ALA A 1163 23.78 -31.70 5.62
CA ALA A 1163 24.43 -32.28 4.46
C ALA A 1163 25.43 -33.39 4.82
N ILE A 1164 26.05 -33.31 6.01
CA ILE A 1164 26.96 -34.32 6.54
C ILE A 1164 26.17 -35.51 7.12
N ALA A 1165 25.15 -35.25 7.96
CA ALA A 1165 24.34 -36.26 8.63
C ALA A 1165 23.72 -37.28 7.66
N GLY A 1166 23.29 -36.83 6.47
CA GLY A 1166 22.75 -37.71 5.41
C GLY A 1166 23.76 -38.72 4.82
N ARG A 1167 25.01 -38.73 5.28
CA ARG A 1167 26.13 -39.53 4.75
C ARG A 1167 26.87 -40.33 5.80
N ILE A 1168 26.55 -40.13 7.08
CA ILE A 1168 27.10 -40.86 8.21
C ILE A 1168 26.52 -42.27 8.21
N THR A 1169 27.38 -43.28 8.38
CA THR A 1169 26.99 -44.70 8.36
C THR A 1169 26.92 -45.34 9.75
N THR A 1170 27.39 -44.62 10.78
CA THR A 1170 27.44 -45.06 12.18
C THR A 1170 26.86 -43.97 13.07
N ASP A 1171 25.92 -44.33 13.94
CA ASP A 1171 25.23 -43.38 14.82
C ASP A 1171 26.13 -42.94 15.99
N GLY A 1172 26.10 -41.64 16.31
CA GLY A 1172 26.84 -41.02 17.42
C GLY A 1172 28.35 -40.94 17.23
N LEU A 1173 28.79 -40.47 16.07
CA LEU A 1173 30.18 -40.13 15.79
C LEU A 1173 30.44 -38.65 16.09
N ASP A 1174 31.54 -38.34 16.75
CA ASP A 1174 32.01 -36.96 16.87
C ASP A 1174 32.70 -36.58 15.55
N ILE A 1175 32.37 -35.41 14.99
CA ILE A 1175 32.96 -34.93 13.73
C ILE A 1175 33.39 -33.47 13.81
N VAL A 1176 34.38 -33.13 12.98
CA VAL A 1176 34.72 -31.75 12.64
C VAL A 1176 34.57 -31.54 11.14
N ALA A 1177 33.95 -30.43 10.75
CA ALA A 1177 33.80 -30.08 9.34
C ALA A 1177 34.20 -28.64 9.03
N VAL A 1178 34.95 -28.46 7.95
CA VAL A 1178 35.26 -27.16 7.34
C VAL A 1178 34.40 -26.98 6.10
N TYR A 1179 33.64 -25.90 6.03
CA TYR A 1179 32.74 -25.61 4.90
C TYR A 1179 32.69 -24.12 4.57
N PHE A 1180 32.28 -23.76 3.35
CA PHE A 1180 32.15 -22.36 2.96
C PHE A 1180 30.74 -21.84 3.27
N ASN A 1181 30.66 -20.81 4.11
CA ASN A 1181 29.40 -20.16 4.46
C ASN A 1181 29.06 -19.08 3.42
N THR A 1182 27.94 -19.25 2.72
CA THR A 1182 27.54 -18.31 1.65
C THR A 1182 26.89 -17.03 2.17
N THR A 1183 26.55 -16.98 3.46
CA THR A 1183 25.86 -15.84 4.08
C THR A 1183 26.87 -14.76 4.47
N ASP A 1184 27.98 -15.14 5.10
CA ASP A 1184 29.06 -14.21 5.45
C ASP A 1184 30.29 -14.30 4.53
N ASN A 1185 30.28 -15.22 3.55
CA ASN A 1185 31.36 -15.47 2.61
C ASN A 1185 32.69 -15.77 3.30
N THR A 1186 32.70 -16.63 4.30
CA THR A 1186 33.92 -17.12 4.95
C THR A 1186 33.91 -18.64 5.04
N ALA A 1187 35.06 -19.27 5.31
CA ALA A 1187 35.07 -20.69 5.66
C ALA A 1187 34.86 -20.86 7.17
N HIS A 1188 33.94 -21.73 7.54
CA HIS A 1188 33.56 -22.06 8.91
C HIS A 1188 34.12 -23.44 9.29
N VAL A 1189 34.48 -23.59 10.57
CA VAL A 1189 34.88 -24.86 11.19
C VAL A 1189 33.86 -25.20 12.27
N ILE A 1190 33.10 -26.27 12.08
CA ILE A 1190 32.09 -26.74 13.03
C ILE A 1190 32.51 -28.05 13.67
N TYR A 1191 32.10 -28.26 14.92
CA TYR A 1191 32.23 -29.52 15.65
C TYR A 1191 30.85 -30.03 16.08
N ASP A 1192 30.58 -31.31 15.88
CA ASP A 1192 29.35 -31.98 16.32
C ASP A 1192 29.72 -33.23 17.13
N ALA A 1193 29.19 -33.31 18.35
CA ALA A 1193 29.50 -34.33 19.36
C ALA A 1193 28.55 -35.55 19.34
N ASP A 1194 27.60 -35.61 18.40
CA ASP A 1194 26.69 -36.74 18.26
C ASP A 1194 26.19 -36.86 16.81
N ALA A 1195 27.09 -36.68 15.85
CA ALA A 1195 26.74 -36.72 14.44
C ALA A 1195 26.30 -38.15 14.07
N GLY A 1196 24.99 -38.29 13.84
CA GLY A 1196 24.32 -39.58 13.69
C GLY A 1196 23.46 -39.69 12.45
N VAL A 1197 22.90 -40.89 12.24
CA VAL A 1197 21.95 -41.15 11.13
C VAL A 1197 20.61 -40.46 11.40
N ASP A 1198 20.32 -40.14 12.65
CA ASP A 1198 19.10 -39.48 13.09
C ASP A 1198 19.18 -37.95 13.14
N GLY A 1199 20.37 -37.36 12.94
CA GLY A 1199 20.61 -35.91 12.95
C GLY A 1199 20.30 -35.25 14.30
N SER A 1200 20.43 -35.97 15.41
CA SER A 1200 20.12 -35.47 16.75
C SER A 1200 21.31 -34.81 17.47
N GLY A 1201 22.02 -33.93 16.78
CA GLY A 1201 23.07 -33.05 17.31
C GLY A 1201 22.74 -31.58 17.02
N THR A 1202 23.48 -30.65 17.62
CA THR A 1202 23.56 -29.28 17.11
C THR A 1202 25.04 -28.97 16.95
N ALA A 1203 25.49 -28.74 15.73
CA ALA A 1203 26.87 -28.39 15.47
C ALA A 1203 27.23 -27.05 16.13
N VAL A 1204 28.42 -26.98 16.69
CA VAL A 1204 28.97 -25.79 17.33
C VAL A 1204 30.04 -25.22 16.40
N LEU A 1205 29.91 -23.94 16.05
CA LEU A 1205 30.93 -23.21 15.32
C LEU A 1205 32.13 -22.94 16.23
N ILE A 1206 33.26 -23.54 15.93
CA ILE A 1206 34.50 -23.45 16.74
C ILE A 1206 35.58 -22.58 16.09
N GLY A 1207 35.50 -22.34 14.77
CA GLY A 1207 36.47 -21.50 14.07
C GLY A 1207 35.93 -20.85 12.80
N GLN A 1208 36.54 -19.73 12.41
CA GLN A 1208 36.23 -19.00 11.19
C GLN A 1208 37.51 -18.54 10.48
N LEU A 1209 37.65 -18.82 9.18
CA LEU A 1209 38.75 -18.38 8.34
C LEU A 1209 38.28 -17.21 7.47
N THR A 1210 38.57 -15.99 7.89
CA THR A 1210 37.96 -14.79 7.31
C THR A 1210 38.55 -14.38 5.96
N ASN A 1211 39.73 -14.89 5.60
CA ASN A 1211 40.36 -14.64 4.31
C ASN A 1211 39.99 -15.65 3.21
N ILE A 1212 39.36 -16.77 3.56
CA ILE A 1212 38.81 -17.72 2.57
C ILE A 1212 37.43 -17.20 2.14
N THR A 1213 37.44 -16.18 1.28
CA THR A 1213 36.22 -15.42 0.97
C THR A 1213 35.40 -15.97 -0.18
N THR A 1214 35.80 -17.11 -0.75
CA THR A 1214 35.11 -17.74 -1.88
C THR A 1214 35.12 -19.26 -1.74
N GLN A 1215 34.09 -19.91 -2.30
CA GLN A 1215 34.06 -21.36 -2.46
C GLN A 1215 35.32 -21.88 -3.18
N ALA A 1216 35.79 -21.16 -4.20
CA ALA A 1216 37.00 -21.55 -4.93
C ALA A 1216 38.27 -21.51 -4.04
N GLY A 1217 38.29 -20.65 -3.02
CA GLY A 1217 39.35 -20.61 -2.02
C GLY A 1217 39.36 -21.86 -1.15
N LEU A 1218 38.18 -22.31 -0.69
CA LEU A 1218 38.05 -23.58 0.04
C LEU A 1218 38.31 -24.79 -0.87
N ASP A 1219 37.90 -24.73 -2.14
CA ASP A 1219 38.14 -25.80 -3.13
C ASP A 1219 39.63 -25.99 -3.45
N ALA A 1220 40.46 -25.00 -3.13
CA ALA A 1220 41.92 -25.08 -3.26
C ALA A 1220 42.56 -25.90 -2.13
N PHE A 1221 41.82 -26.23 -1.07
CA PHE A 1221 42.33 -27.04 0.04
C PHE A 1221 42.69 -28.44 -0.45
N THR A 1222 43.78 -28.95 0.10
CA THR A 1222 44.27 -30.31 -0.13
C THR A 1222 44.42 -31.02 1.21
N THR A 1223 44.72 -32.32 1.19
CA THR A 1223 45.08 -33.06 2.42
C THR A 1223 46.35 -32.55 3.10
N ALA A 1224 47.05 -31.56 2.52
CA ALA A 1224 48.17 -30.89 3.20
C ALA A 1224 47.72 -29.70 4.06
N ASN A 1225 46.46 -29.26 3.92
CA ASN A 1225 45.91 -28.10 4.65
C ASN A 1225 45.06 -28.50 5.86
N ILE A 1226 44.91 -29.80 6.09
CA ILE A 1226 44.10 -30.36 7.16
C ILE A 1226 44.92 -31.49 7.80
N GLY A 1227 44.82 -31.65 9.11
CA GLY A 1227 45.66 -32.57 9.86
C GLY A 1227 44.98 -33.09 11.12
N SER A 1228 45.42 -34.23 11.62
CA SER A 1228 45.11 -34.73 12.98
C SER A 1228 46.37 -34.88 13.83
N GLN A 1229 46.23 -34.66 15.14
CA GLN A 1229 47.22 -35.01 16.15
C GLN A 1229 46.56 -35.61 17.39
N ALA A 1230 47.35 -36.25 18.25
CA ALA A 1230 46.88 -36.95 19.45
C ALA A 1230 47.76 -36.69 20.67
#